data_AF-A0A349GY52-F1
#
_entry.id   AF-A0A349GY52-F1
#
_cell.length_a   1.000
_cell.length_b   1.000
_cell.length_c   1.000
_cell.angle_alpha   90.00
_cell.angle_beta   90.00
_cell.angle_gamma   90.00
#
_symmetry.space_group_name_H-M   'P 1'
#
loop_
_entity.id
_entity.type
_entity.pdbx_description
1 polymer ?
#
loop_
_entity_poly.entity_id
_entity_poly.type
_entity_poly.pdbx_seq_one_letter_code
_entity_poly.pdbx_strand_id
1 'polypeptide(L)'
;LTNYAVIAFIDANTNGVLDLWEPRGIPPGSPFLLTGDITDAAMDMVDPSADTDGDGLTDYEEFAIHGTDPLDPDSDGDGMPDGWEVDNGLDPLVNDAAGDLDGDGLSNFGEYNSGPPTDTDPNNPDTDGDELLDGEEVTTYATDPLNPDTDGDGMPDGWEVQYLPALNPLVVDADDDPDSDGLTNLEEFQLGTDPTAPDSDGDGLEDGEEVTLGTDPVLADSDGDAFDDFDEIRNITSDPLNLRDPMVVDDDALADPVKNDPNNSNYFDENGSRAYPFDSIQEGVNSAEDGFVVLVKDGAYKSAGNYNINLQGKTIRIRSRNGYAFTQVLTDIDNGFICNTGEGTNTVIEGFTIRTSVADLGSAGILVDGTSPILRECRFFDCGEAGVLVRNEGRPLIEDCLFEENQGAIRIESSHPRIERSIMRFNQASLGGGIRVDGTAAITSQPVVVNCLIVGNRATDTGAGIYAGAYTRAIILNTTIADNVADVRGGGIYNAGDTKFLNGILWGNTSPSGPGFSLDRAFETSYSCMQSPRPTSIGVFVLDPQFAGLNDYAILSTSPCIDAGTDNIPYSGVVAPTNDIRGESRPRMVSKSPGVDVGAYEYQPGGAIYVQRPGQTANQVLEAGLPQTVAWTYDGAVGTNLMLEYTFNFLTDPAVSWQVMASNVYLGSGGSGSYIWTLPVTNAPRCYVRIRDVDNPLVTGVSALEFAITNGIQIYSPTGAVVSYYLGQTVNVAWASSPGTNSTATLGLSTNGGALYRLTNAAHVAGGATNAYGWFLDSAAYLTTNGRFRVVSGGLTNTSASVLSICGLGITSPQLGATVQTGATVTVRWVSLGAGARVNIDYSSDGGGSYVTVSNGVANVNGTNQFAWIPFVASTNALLRISSTTDVNIVGILAPFTVSDVGGGAVNLAGDGIPDVWKLEYGLDPENLDGVSLASDDPDGDGASNYHEWQAGTDPLSDSSVFGIVGVGLGAIGGDPAPDGGSGFVVRWRTVPGRRYFVEAATVLAGPWINVSGVLQAIGEVLEWTDPAAGERRFYRIGTPVEE
;
A
#
# COMPACT_ATOMS: atom_id res chain seq x y z
N LEU A 1 5.49 -29.87 110.06
CA LEU A 1 6.68 -30.69 110.38
C LEU A 1 7.44 -30.86 109.10
N THR A 2 8.66 -30.35 109.11
CA THR A 2 9.85 -30.99 108.61
C THR A 2 9.57 -31.79 107.36
N ASN A 3 9.46 -31.23 106.15
CA ASN A 3 9.95 -31.79 104.89
C ASN A 3 9.52 -30.96 103.68
N TYR A 4 10.40 -30.08 103.18
CA TYR A 4 10.27 -29.65 101.78
C TYR A 4 11.16 -30.56 100.94
N ALA A 5 10.51 -31.38 100.10
CA ALA A 5 11.16 -31.89 98.90
C ALA A 5 10.97 -30.82 97.82
N VAL A 6 12.00 -30.02 97.62
CA VAL A 6 12.16 -29.20 96.41
C VAL A 6 12.48 -30.18 95.28
N ILE A 7 11.63 -30.28 94.27
CA ILE A 7 12.02 -30.83 92.97
C ILE A 7 12.38 -29.63 92.12
N ALA A 8 13.67 -29.35 92.00
CA ALA A 8 14.21 -28.46 90.98
C ALA A 8 14.55 -29.31 89.76
N PHE A 9 13.98 -28.98 88.62
CA PHE A 9 14.42 -29.49 87.33
C PHE A 9 15.62 -28.64 86.90
N ILE A 10 16.81 -29.21 86.99
CA ILE A 10 18.02 -28.62 86.41
C ILE A 10 18.08 -29.14 84.98
N ASP A 11 17.95 -28.24 84.02
CA ASP A 11 18.56 -28.42 82.72
C ASP A 11 20.07 -28.57 82.95
N ALA A 12 20.55 -29.81 82.84
CA ALA A 12 21.94 -30.17 83.12
C ALA A 12 22.91 -29.75 82.00
N ASN A 13 22.42 -29.15 80.90
CA ASN A 13 23.23 -28.72 79.77
C ASN A 13 23.15 -27.21 79.46
N THR A 14 22.35 -26.44 80.19
CA THR A 14 22.18 -24.97 80.05
C THR A 14 21.67 -24.51 78.67
N ASN A 15 20.87 -25.32 77.98
CA ASN A 15 20.25 -24.98 76.70
C ASN A 15 18.89 -24.27 76.82
N GLY A 16 18.29 -24.21 78.01
CA GLY A 16 17.02 -23.49 78.23
C GLY A 16 15.78 -24.15 77.60
N VAL A 17 15.81 -25.46 77.35
CA VAL A 17 14.66 -26.22 76.81
C VAL A 17 14.18 -27.28 77.81
N LEU A 18 12.86 -27.39 77.96
CA LEU A 18 12.17 -28.28 78.90
C LEU A 18 11.86 -29.65 78.24
N ASP A 19 12.53 -30.73 78.67
CA ASP A 19 12.23 -32.10 78.21
C ASP A 19 11.22 -32.81 79.14
N LEU A 20 10.00 -33.06 78.65
CA LEU A 20 8.94 -33.82 79.33
C LEU A 20 9.01 -35.34 79.02
N TRP A 21 9.33 -36.12 80.07
CA TRP A 21 8.94 -37.52 80.37
C TRP A 21 9.57 -38.74 79.64
N GLU A 22 10.23 -39.58 80.45
CA GLU A 22 9.99 -41.04 80.54
C GLU A 22 10.00 -41.48 82.04
N PRO A 23 9.31 -42.58 82.43
CA PRO A 23 8.49 -42.61 83.66
C PRO A 23 9.05 -43.30 84.93
N ARG A 24 8.54 -42.79 86.07
CA ARG A 24 8.14 -43.40 87.37
C ARG A 24 9.03 -44.41 88.13
N GLY A 25 9.17 -44.17 89.45
CA GLY A 25 9.36 -45.26 90.43
C GLY A 25 9.76 -44.87 91.88
N ILE A 26 8.76 -44.47 92.69
CA ILE A 26 8.59 -44.43 94.18
C ILE A 26 9.43 -45.46 95.02
N PRO A 27 9.56 -45.46 96.39
CA PRO A 27 9.26 -44.52 97.53
C PRO A 27 10.40 -44.53 98.66
N PRO A 28 10.19 -44.27 99.99
CA PRO A 28 10.12 -42.99 100.73
C PRO A 28 11.05 -42.86 102.01
N GLY A 29 11.27 -41.64 102.53
CA GLY A 29 11.60 -41.36 103.96
C GLY A 29 12.76 -40.38 104.20
N SER A 30 12.59 -39.14 104.69
CA SER A 30 12.51 -38.70 106.12
C SER A 30 12.74 -37.16 106.16
N PRO A 31 12.39 -36.38 107.23
CA PRO A 31 11.77 -35.11 106.92
C PRO A 31 12.42 -33.78 107.43
N PHE A 32 12.46 -32.67 106.65
CA PHE A 32 13.25 -31.40 106.82
C PHE A 32 12.45 -30.06 106.84
N LEU A 33 12.51 -29.28 107.95
CA LEU A 33 11.56 -28.19 108.30
C LEU A 33 12.06 -26.87 107.77
N LEU A 34 11.16 -26.07 107.20
CA LEU A 34 11.30 -24.63 107.21
C LEU A 34 10.34 -24.06 108.26
N THR A 35 10.89 -23.38 109.26
CA THR A 35 10.18 -22.50 110.19
C THR A 35 10.30 -21.06 109.70
N GLY A 36 9.19 -20.32 109.67
CA GLY A 36 9.15 -18.87 109.50
C GLY A 36 7.80 -18.41 108.99
N ASP A 37 7.17 -17.44 109.67
CA ASP A 37 5.89 -16.85 109.28
C ASP A 37 6.01 -16.12 107.93
N ILE A 38 5.21 -16.53 106.95
CA ILE A 38 4.84 -15.69 105.80
C ILE A 38 3.35 -15.41 105.96
N THR A 39 3.04 -14.21 106.43
CA THR A 39 1.69 -13.64 106.45
C THR A 39 1.40 -13.01 105.09
N ASP A 40 0.24 -13.33 104.51
CA ASP A 40 -0.32 -12.86 103.24
C ASP A 40 0.33 -13.37 101.94
N ALA A 41 -0.13 -14.55 101.50
CA ALA A 41 -0.49 -14.85 100.11
C ALA A 41 -1.26 -16.18 100.09
N ALA A 42 -2.53 -16.16 99.66
CA ALA A 42 -3.15 -17.37 99.16
C ALA A 42 -2.45 -17.68 97.82
N MET A 43 -1.64 -18.73 97.78
CA MET A 43 -1.23 -19.34 96.52
C MET A 43 -2.45 -20.08 95.99
N ASP A 44 -3.08 -19.52 94.96
CA ASP A 44 -4.02 -20.28 94.14
C ASP A 44 -3.20 -21.24 93.28
N MET A 45 -3.52 -22.53 93.35
CA MET A 45 -2.87 -23.57 92.56
C MET A 45 -3.83 -23.84 91.40
N VAL A 46 -3.72 -23.05 90.35
CA VAL A 46 -4.43 -23.25 89.09
C VAL A 46 -3.88 -24.53 88.44
N ASP A 47 -4.75 -25.38 87.92
CA ASP A 47 -4.35 -26.52 87.11
C ASP A 47 -3.76 -25.97 85.80
N PRO A 48 -2.47 -26.18 85.50
CA PRO A 48 -1.83 -25.61 84.31
C PRO A 48 -2.34 -26.21 82.99
N SER A 49 -3.37 -27.06 83.03
CA SER A 49 -4.07 -27.60 81.87
C SER A 49 -5.58 -27.32 81.89
N ALA A 50 -6.06 -26.52 82.85
CA ALA A 50 -7.42 -26.01 82.81
C ALA A 50 -7.49 -24.87 81.80
N ASP A 51 -8.55 -24.89 81.01
CA ASP A 51 -8.99 -23.88 80.05
C ASP A 51 -10.48 -23.70 80.40
N THR A 52 -10.77 -22.63 81.14
CA THR A 52 -12.02 -22.49 81.89
C THR A 52 -13.16 -21.95 81.03
N ASP A 53 -12.87 -21.08 80.05
CA ASP A 53 -13.82 -20.53 79.10
C ASP A 53 -13.81 -21.24 77.73
N GLY A 54 -12.78 -22.04 77.45
CA GLY A 54 -12.75 -22.99 76.33
C GLY A 54 -12.29 -22.37 75.01
N ASP A 55 -11.49 -21.30 75.06
CA ASP A 55 -11.06 -20.54 73.89
C ASP A 55 -9.78 -21.09 73.23
N GLY A 56 -9.08 -22.01 73.91
CA GLY A 56 -7.85 -22.65 73.43
C GLY A 56 -6.59 -22.28 74.23
N LEU A 57 -6.63 -21.22 75.06
CA LEU A 57 -5.55 -20.91 76.01
C LEU A 57 -5.85 -21.56 77.36
N THR A 58 -4.80 -22.01 78.05
CA THR A 58 -4.97 -22.43 79.43
C THR A 58 -5.08 -21.23 80.36
N ASP A 59 -5.80 -21.36 81.49
CA ASP A 59 -5.89 -20.35 82.55
C ASP A 59 -4.50 -19.82 82.98
N TYR A 60 -3.46 -20.65 82.84
CA TYR A 60 -2.08 -20.28 83.09
C TYR A 60 -1.47 -19.42 81.98
N GLU A 61 -1.68 -19.77 80.70
CA GLU A 61 -1.20 -18.99 79.55
C GLU A 61 -1.86 -17.61 79.52
N GLU A 62 -3.16 -17.55 79.74
CA GLU A 62 -3.94 -16.31 79.79
C GLU A 62 -3.42 -15.38 80.90
N PHE A 63 -3.36 -15.87 82.15
CA PHE A 63 -2.92 -15.02 83.26
C PHE A 63 -1.41 -14.70 83.24
N ALA A 64 -0.56 -15.68 82.90
CA ALA A 64 0.89 -15.58 83.11
C ALA A 64 1.68 -15.17 81.86
N ILE A 65 1.12 -15.30 80.66
CA ILE A 65 1.81 -15.03 79.39
C ILE A 65 1.13 -13.89 78.63
N HIS A 66 -0.17 -14.02 78.33
CA HIS A 66 -0.88 -13.10 77.41
C HIS A 66 -1.55 -11.92 78.12
N GLY A 67 -1.95 -12.09 79.38
CA GLY A 67 -2.60 -11.05 80.18
C GLY A 67 -4.12 -10.94 79.98
N THR A 68 -4.74 -11.95 79.36
CA THR A 68 -6.18 -12.12 79.10
C THR A 68 -6.93 -12.63 80.36
N ASP A 69 -8.27 -12.60 80.37
CA ASP A 69 -9.11 -13.03 81.51
C ASP A 69 -9.52 -14.51 81.37
N PRO A 70 -9.06 -15.44 82.24
CA PRO A 70 -9.37 -16.88 82.20
C PRO A 70 -10.84 -17.32 82.30
N LEU A 71 -11.77 -16.38 82.24
CA LEU A 71 -13.20 -16.59 82.33
C LEU A 71 -13.97 -15.92 81.19
N ASP A 72 -13.27 -15.21 80.30
CA ASP A 72 -13.81 -14.44 79.19
C ASP A 72 -13.05 -14.82 77.91
N PRO A 73 -13.65 -15.62 77.02
CA PRO A 73 -12.95 -16.17 75.86
C PRO A 73 -12.61 -15.13 74.78
N ASP A 74 -12.85 -13.84 75.02
CA ASP A 74 -12.67 -12.67 74.14
C ASP A 74 -12.49 -11.44 75.04
N SER A 75 -11.26 -11.23 75.50
CA SER A 75 -10.91 -10.29 76.57
C SER A 75 -11.09 -8.82 76.19
N ASP A 76 -11.00 -8.49 74.89
CA ASP A 76 -11.17 -7.13 74.40
C ASP A 76 -12.55 -6.84 73.78
N GLY A 77 -13.34 -7.89 73.56
CA GLY A 77 -14.73 -7.85 73.14
C GLY A 77 -14.92 -7.50 71.66
N ASP A 78 -13.97 -7.82 70.80
CA ASP A 78 -14.04 -7.55 69.37
C ASP A 78 -14.69 -8.65 68.53
N GLY A 79 -14.89 -9.82 69.14
CA GLY A 79 -15.60 -10.96 68.57
C GLY A 79 -14.69 -12.09 68.08
N MET A 80 -13.36 -11.94 68.17
CA MET A 80 -12.37 -13.01 67.97
C MET A 80 -11.96 -13.59 69.33
N PRO A 81 -11.77 -14.92 69.47
CA PRO A 81 -11.33 -15.49 70.75
C PRO A 81 -9.85 -15.28 71.05
N ASP A 82 -9.49 -15.05 72.31
CA ASP A 82 -8.11 -14.72 72.69
C ASP A 82 -7.11 -15.80 72.23
N GLY A 83 -7.47 -17.07 72.37
CA GLY A 83 -6.66 -18.19 71.89
C GLY A 83 -6.46 -18.26 70.38
N TRP A 84 -7.47 -17.88 69.60
CA TRP A 84 -7.35 -17.83 68.15
C TRP A 84 -6.45 -16.66 67.71
N GLU A 85 -6.62 -15.49 68.33
CA GLU A 85 -5.79 -14.32 68.04
C GLU A 85 -4.31 -14.59 68.35
N VAL A 86 -4.03 -15.23 69.49
CA VAL A 86 -2.65 -15.62 69.86
C VAL A 86 -2.06 -16.60 68.86
N ASP A 87 -2.81 -17.63 68.46
CA ASP A 87 -2.34 -18.64 67.52
C ASP A 87 -2.07 -18.06 66.12
N ASN A 88 -2.78 -17.01 65.72
CA ASN A 88 -2.62 -16.29 64.44
C ASN A 88 -1.77 -15.00 64.55
N GLY A 89 -1.16 -14.73 65.70
CA GLY A 89 -0.22 -13.62 65.87
C GLY A 89 -0.83 -12.22 66.02
N LEU A 90 -2.13 -12.14 66.31
CA LEU A 90 -2.87 -10.93 66.67
C LEU A 90 -2.74 -10.62 68.18
N ASP A 91 -3.24 -9.46 68.61
CA ASP A 91 -3.13 -9.00 70.01
C ASP A 91 -4.48 -9.12 70.74
N PRO A 92 -4.69 -10.14 71.61
CA PRO A 92 -5.98 -10.44 72.25
C PRO A 92 -6.44 -9.40 73.30
N LEU A 93 -5.75 -8.26 73.37
CA LEU A 93 -6.06 -7.15 74.28
C LEU A 93 -6.39 -5.86 73.52
N VAL A 94 -6.43 -5.90 72.18
CA VAL A 94 -6.63 -4.74 71.31
C VAL A 94 -7.60 -5.08 70.18
N ASN A 95 -8.81 -4.50 70.27
CA ASN A 95 -9.83 -4.63 69.23
C ASN A 95 -9.29 -4.26 67.85
N ASP A 96 -8.89 -5.29 67.10
CA ASP A 96 -8.24 -5.22 65.80
C ASP A 96 -8.98 -6.06 64.75
N ALA A 97 -10.15 -6.61 65.10
CA ALA A 97 -11.13 -7.25 64.21
C ALA A 97 -11.37 -6.56 62.85
N ALA A 98 -11.25 -5.23 62.79
CA ALA A 98 -11.43 -4.43 61.56
C ALA A 98 -10.12 -4.12 60.81
N GLY A 99 -8.99 -4.61 61.33
CA GLY A 99 -7.70 -4.66 60.66
C GLY A 99 -7.69 -5.70 59.55
N ASP A 100 -6.60 -5.70 58.80
CA ASP A 100 -6.33 -6.51 57.61
C ASP A 100 -4.81 -6.67 57.62
N LEU A 101 -4.34 -7.77 58.19
CA LEU A 101 -2.95 -7.92 58.62
C LEU A 101 -2.02 -8.23 57.44
N ASP A 102 -2.46 -9.03 56.48
CA ASP A 102 -1.70 -9.40 55.30
C ASP A 102 -2.00 -8.53 54.06
N GLY A 103 -3.08 -7.75 54.08
CA GLY A 103 -3.40 -6.73 53.08
C GLY A 103 -4.19 -7.25 51.89
N ASP A 104 -4.90 -8.36 52.02
CA ASP A 104 -5.69 -9.02 50.97
C ASP A 104 -7.09 -8.39 50.78
N GLY A 105 -7.54 -7.59 51.75
CA GLY A 105 -8.83 -6.92 51.76
C GLY A 105 -9.94 -7.64 52.52
N LEU A 106 -9.66 -8.82 53.09
CA LEU A 106 -10.44 -9.45 54.16
C LEU A 106 -9.99 -8.86 55.51
N SER A 107 -10.92 -8.71 56.43
CA SER A 107 -10.56 -8.22 57.78
C SER A 107 -10.15 -9.39 58.66
N ASN A 108 -9.38 -9.15 59.73
CA ASN A 108 -9.06 -10.16 60.78
C ASN A 108 -10.31 -10.95 61.23
N PHE A 109 -11.41 -10.23 61.51
CA PHE A 109 -12.68 -10.88 61.88
C PHE A 109 -13.38 -11.59 60.71
N GLY A 110 -13.09 -11.15 59.49
CA GLY A 110 -13.55 -11.78 58.25
C GLY A 110 -12.86 -13.11 58.02
N GLU A 111 -11.55 -13.18 58.30
CA GLU A 111 -10.75 -14.41 58.23
C GLU A 111 -11.20 -15.42 59.28
N TYR A 112 -11.43 -14.97 60.52
CA TYR A 112 -12.05 -15.78 61.57
C TYR A 112 -13.47 -16.30 61.21
N ASN A 113 -14.14 -15.73 60.19
CA ASN A 113 -15.50 -16.13 59.80
C ASN A 113 -15.62 -16.64 58.35
N SER A 114 -14.52 -16.87 57.64
CA SER A 114 -14.53 -17.11 56.19
C SER A 114 -15.08 -18.50 55.78
N GLY A 115 -15.04 -19.54 56.62
CA GLY A 115 -15.83 -20.76 56.37
C GLY A 115 -15.34 -22.05 57.07
N PRO A 116 -16.21 -23.06 57.34
CA PRO A 116 -15.81 -24.30 58.01
C PRO A 116 -15.14 -25.34 57.08
N PRO A 117 -14.10 -26.08 57.54
CA PRO A 117 -13.78 -26.33 58.95
C PRO A 117 -12.53 -25.61 59.50
N THR A 118 -11.98 -24.61 58.81
CA THR A 118 -10.80 -23.84 59.26
C THR A 118 -10.93 -22.40 58.78
N ASP A 119 -10.58 -21.43 59.61
CA ASP A 119 -10.52 -20.02 59.24
C ASP A 119 -9.37 -19.78 58.22
N THR A 120 -9.46 -18.74 57.40
CA THR A 120 -8.30 -18.32 56.58
C THR A 120 -7.17 -17.79 57.47
N ASP A 121 -5.91 -17.79 57.01
CA ASP A 121 -4.76 -17.38 57.82
C ASP A 121 -4.53 -15.86 57.71
N PRO A 122 -4.67 -15.08 58.81
CA PRO A 122 -4.47 -13.62 58.81
C PRO A 122 -3.09 -13.12 58.38
N ASN A 123 -2.12 -14.02 58.20
CA ASN A 123 -0.77 -13.71 57.77
C ASN A 123 -0.49 -14.16 56.33
N ASN A 124 -1.46 -14.72 55.63
CA ASN A 124 -1.31 -15.27 54.30
C ASN A 124 -2.46 -14.82 53.38
N PRO A 125 -2.19 -13.87 52.46
CA PRO A 125 -3.25 -13.22 51.68
C PRO A 125 -3.91 -14.11 50.61
N ASP A 126 -3.49 -15.38 50.52
CA ASP A 126 -3.93 -16.43 49.58
C ASP A 126 -3.71 -17.76 50.31
N THR A 127 -4.72 -18.18 51.09
CA THR A 127 -4.60 -19.27 52.06
C THR A 127 -4.45 -20.64 51.38
N ASP A 128 -5.11 -20.87 50.25
CA ASP A 128 -5.07 -22.15 49.54
C ASP A 128 -4.06 -22.21 48.39
N GLY A 129 -3.48 -21.06 48.00
CA GLY A 129 -2.33 -20.93 47.12
C GLY A 129 -2.67 -21.05 45.65
N ASP A 130 -3.85 -20.60 45.24
CA ASP A 130 -4.38 -20.72 43.87
C ASP A 130 -4.19 -19.43 43.03
N GLU A 131 -3.54 -18.42 43.61
CA GLU A 131 -3.30 -17.09 43.06
C GLU A 131 -4.51 -16.12 43.09
N LEU A 132 -5.63 -16.50 43.69
CA LEU A 132 -6.74 -15.62 44.08
C LEU A 132 -6.62 -15.26 45.57
N LEU A 133 -6.91 -14.00 45.93
CA LEU A 133 -6.75 -13.55 47.32
C LEU A 133 -8.01 -13.86 48.14
N ASP A 134 -7.88 -14.31 49.40
CA ASP A 134 -9.02 -14.71 50.24
C ASP A 134 -10.11 -13.62 50.30
N GLY A 135 -9.70 -12.36 50.40
CA GLY A 135 -10.59 -11.20 50.35
C GLY A 135 -11.35 -11.05 49.04
N GLU A 136 -10.73 -11.30 47.89
CA GLU A 136 -11.38 -11.28 46.58
C GLU A 136 -12.37 -12.44 46.41
N GLU A 137 -12.02 -13.61 46.90
CA GLU A 137 -12.87 -14.79 46.90
C GLU A 137 -14.14 -14.57 47.70
N VAL A 138 -14.01 -14.16 48.96
CA VAL A 138 -15.16 -13.95 49.86
C VAL A 138 -16.05 -12.79 49.38
N THR A 139 -15.47 -11.72 48.84
CA THR A 139 -16.22 -10.47 48.59
C THR A 139 -16.64 -10.26 47.14
N THR A 140 -15.94 -10.83 46.17
CA THR A 140 -16.10 -10.54 44.74
C THR A 140 -16.53 -11.76 43.94
N TYR A 141 -15.78 -12.87 44.05
CA TYR A 141 -15.96 -14.04 43.18
C TYR A 141 -16.85 -15.13 43.79
N ALA A 142 -17.02 -15.11 45.12
CA ALA A 142 -17.80 -16.07 45.91
C ALA A 142 -17.30 -17.53 45.81
N THR A 143 -16.00 -17.70 45.62
CA THR A 143 -15.24 -18.95 45.72
C THR A 143 -14.92 -19.28 47.18
N ASP A 144 -14.40 -20.48 47.46
CA ASP A 144 -14.04 -20.96 48.80
C ASP A 144 -12.54 -20.76 49.05
N PRO A 145 -12.12 -19.81 49.90
CA PRO A 145 -10.71 -19.39 50.06
C PRO A 145 -9.78 -20.41 50.75
N LEU A 146 -10.25 -21.64 50.87
CA LEU A 146 -9.56 -22.77 51.47
C LEU A 146 -9.50 -23.95 50.50
N ASN A 147 -10.03 -23.77 49.30
CA ASN A 147 -10.18 -24.78 48.29
C ASN A 147 -9.84 -24.18 46.92
N PRO A 148 -8.65 -24.50 46.38
CA PRO A 148 -8.08 -23.83 45.21
C PRO A 148 -8.76 -24.23 43.89
N ASP A 149 -9.98 -24.77 43.93
CA ASP A 149 -10.81 -25.30 42.83
C ASP A 149 -12.22 -25.49 43.40
N THR A 150 -13.00 -24.40 43.47
CA THR A 150 -14.27 -24.34 44.21
C THR A 150 -15.32 -25.30 43.67
N ASP A 151 -15.39 -25.46 42.35
CA ASP A 151 -16.40 -26.30 41.71
C ASP A 151 -15.96 -27.76 41.45
N GLY A 152 -14.66 -28.03 41.59
CA GLY A 152 -14.07 -29.36 41.56
C GLY A 152 -13.90 -29.92 40.15
N ASP A 153 -13.73 -29.07 39.14
CA ASP A 153 -13.56 -29.49 37.74
C ASP A 153 -12.09 -29.69 37.32
N GLY A 154 -11.16 -29.29 38.18
CA GLY A 154 -9.72 -29.48 38.02
C GLY A 154 -8.96 -28.26 37.53
N MET A 155 -9.62 -27.11 37.40
CA MET A 155 -9.00 -25.80 37.13
C MET A 155 -9.01 -24.95 38.42
N PRO A 156 -7.95 -24.17 38.70
CA PRO A 156 -7.95 -23.29 39.87
C PRO A 156 -8.79 -22.03 39.70
N ASP A 157 -9.45 -21.59 40.77
CA ASP A 157 -10.34 -20.43 40.74
C ASP A 157 -9.59 -19.17 40.29
N GLY A 158 -8.37 -18.97 40.81
CA GLY A 158 -7.48 -17.87 40.44
C GLY A 158 -7.06 -17.84 38.97
N TRP A 159 -7.04 -18.99 38.29
CA TRP A 159 -6.79 -19.05 36.84
C TRP A 159 -8.05 -18.71 36.05
N GLU A 160 -9.19 -19.31 36.38
CA GLU A 160 -10.47 -19.09 35.68
C GLU A 160 -10.93 -17.63 35.73
N VAL A 161 -10.71 -16.95 36.86
CA VAL A 161 -11.05 -15.53 37.05
C VAL A 161 -10.37 -14.63 36.01
N GLN A 162 -9.19 -15.00 35.51
CA GLN A 162 -8.45 -14.21 34.51
C GLN A 162 -9.17 -14.15 33.17
N TYR A 163 -10.03 -15.13 32.88
CA TYR A 163 -10.72 -15.30 31.59
C TYR A 163 -12.24 -15.02 31.67
N LEU A 164 -12.72 -14.44 32.77
CA LEU A 164 -14.12 -14.04 32.89
C LEU A 164 -14.56 -13.08 31.76
N PRO A 165 -15.78 -13.25 31.19
CA PRO A 165 -16.83 -14.19 31.59
C PRO A 165 -16.82 -15.50 30.78
N ALA A 166 -15.72 -15.86 30.12
CA ALA A 166 -15.65 -17.07 29.31
C ALA A 166 -15.63 -18.33 30.18
N LEU A 167 -14.81 -18.32 31.23
CA LEU A 167 -14.72 -19.34 32.27
C LEU A 167 -15.44 -18.87 33.54
N ASN A 168 -15.77 -19.79 34.44
CA ASN A 168 -16.47 -19.44 35.67
C ASN A 168 -16.16 -20.41 36.84
N PRO A 169 -15.47 -19.95 37.90
CA PRO A 169 -14.97 -20.80 39.01
C PRO A 169 -16.05 -21.41 39.93
N LEU A 170 -17.33 -21.24 39.56
CA LEU A 170 -18.48 -21.77 40.30
C LEU A 170 -19.28 -22.77 39.46
N VAL A 171 -18.84 -23.09 38.24
CA VAL A 171 -19.53 -23.94 37.29
C VAL A 171 -18.52 -24.79 36.55
N VAL A 172 -18.57 -26.10 36.82
CA VAL A 172 -17.86 -27.16 36.08
C VAL A 172 -17.97 -26.97 34.57
N ASP A 173 -16.99 -26.29 34.00
CA ASP A 173 -16.90 -25.89 32.59
C ASP A 173 -15.55 -26.30 31.97
N ALA A 174 -14.73 -27.07 32.68
CA ALA A 174 -13.52 -27.74 32.19
C ALA A 174 -13.63 -28.45 30.83
N ASP A 175 -14.81 -28.92 30.43
CA ASP A 175 -15.09 -29.61 29.15
C ASP A 175 -15.57 -28.65 28.03
N ASP A 176 -15.77 -27.36 28.32
CA ASP A 176 -16.17 -26.35 27.35
C ASP A 176 -14.95 -25.86 26.53
N ASP A 177 -15.24 -25.27 25.36
CA ASP A 177 -14.28 -24.81 24.35
C ASP A 177 -14.79 -23.44 23.84
N PRO A 178 -14.47 -22.34 24.56
CA PRO A 178 -15.06 -21.02 24.32
C PRO A 178 -14.66 -20.39 23.00
N ASP A 179 -13.47 -20.70 22.48
CA ASP A 179 -12.89 -20.10 21.29
C ASP A 179 -12.94 -21.00 20.04
N SER A 180 -13.32 -22.27 20.23
CA SER A 180 -13.62 -23.27 19.20
C SER A 180 -12.41 -23.74 18.39
N ASP A 181 -11.24 -23.78 19.01
CA ASP A 181 -9.99 -24.28 18.42
C ASP A 181 -9.85 -25.82 18.53
N GLY A 182 -10.68 -26.44 19.40
CA GLY A 182 -10.75 -27.88 19.61
C GLY A 182 -10.04 -28.39 20.87
N LEU A 183 -9.51 -27.52 21.72
CA LEU A 183 -9.07 -27.80 23.08
C LEU A 183 -10.17 -27.44 24.09
N THR A 184 -10.21 -28.17 25.20
CA THR A 184 -11.09 -27.84 26.33
C THR A 184 -10.37 -26.91 27.32
N ASN A 185 -11.13 -26.11 28.09
CA ASN A 185 -10.55 -25.22 29.12
C ASN A 185 -9.49 -25.93 29.99
N LEU A 186 -9.75 -27.18 30.40
CA LEU A 186 -8.81 -27.96 31.21
C LEU A 186 -7.55 -28.39 30.44
N GLU A 187 -7.67 -28.69 29.14
CA GLU A 187 -6.50 -28.96 28.29
C GLU A 187 -5.66 -27.70 28.11
N GLU A 188 -6.30 -26.55 27.94
CA GLU A 188 -5.63 -25.26 27.79
C GLU A 188 -4.90 -24.83 29.06
N PHE A 189 -5.52 -25.00 30.22
CA PHE A 189 -4.85 -24.83 31.51
C PHE A 189 -3.59 -25.70 31.64
N GLN A 190 -3.65 -26.95 31.18
CA GLN A 190 -2.51 -27.88 31.23
C GLN A 190 -1.40 -27.53 30.24
N LEU A 191 -1.74 -26.89 29.12
CA LEU A 191 -0.81 -26.47 28.07
C LEU A 191 -0.28 -25.04 28.28
N GLY A 192 -0.96 -24.23 29.09
CA GLY A 192 -0.65 -22.83 29.34
C GLY A 192 -1.10 -21.89 28.21
N THR A 193 -2.11 -22.30 27.44
CA THR A 193 -2.72 -21.51 26.35
C THR A 193 -3.85 -20.61 26.87
N ASP A 194 -4.34 -19.69 26.03
CA ASP A 194 -5.42 -18.75 26.35
C ASP A 194 -6.79 -19.29 25.89
N PRO A 195 -7.70 -19.72 26.80
CA PRO A 195 -9.02 -20.29 26.49
C PRO A 195 -10.01 -19.35 25.81
N THR A 196 -9.57 -18.16 25.44
CA THR A 196 -10.37 -17.17 24.73
C THR A 196 -9.76 -16.76 23.40
N ALA A 197 -8.61 -17.34 23.03
CA ALA A 197 -7.85 -17.00 21.83
C ALA A 197 -7.38 -18.29 21.13
N PRO A 198 -7.93 -18.62 19.94
CA PRO A 198 -7.63 -19.89 19.27
C PRO A 198 -6.17 -20.11 18.86
N ASP A 199 -5.30 -19.11 19.02
CA ASP A 199 -3.92 -19.03 18.55
C ASP A 199 -3.16 -18.17 19.58
N SER A 200 -2.55 -18.83 20.55
CA SER A 200 -1.99 -18.22 21.76
C SER A 200 -0.67 -17.46 21.48
N ASP A 201 0.16 -17.95 20.58
CA ASP A 201 1.45 -17.34 20.25
C ASP A 201 1.41 -16.40 19.02
N GLY A 202 0.34 -16.44 18.25
CA GLY A 202 0.04 -15.55 17.14
C GLY A 202 0.79 -15.86 15.85
N ASP A 203 1.25 -17.10 15.65
CA ASP A 203 1.92 -17.53 14.42
C ASP A 203 0.94 -17.86 13.27
N GLY A 204 -0.33 -18.12 13.61
CA GLY A 204 -1.43 -18.43 12.69
C GLY A 204 -1.84 -19.90 12.63
N LEU A 205 -1.25 -20.80 13.42
CA LEU A 205 -1.80 -22.12 13.75
C LEU A 205 -2.72 -21.99 14.95
N GLU A 206 -3.76 -22.84 15.00
CA GLU A 206 -4.65 -22.87 16.16
C GLU A 206 -4.05 -23.80 17.23
N ASP A 207 -4.18 -23.51 18.53
CA ASP A 207 -3.50 -24.26 19.60
C ASP A 207 -3.86 -25.77 19.54
N GLY A 208 -5.13 -26.09 19.30
CA GLY A 208 -5.59 -27.47 19.07
C GLY A 208 -5.02 -28.13 17.81
N GLU A 209 -4.73 -27.36 16.76
CA GLU A 209 -4.01 -27.84 15.56
C GLU A 209 -2.56 -28.17 15.91
N GLU A 210 -1.89 -27.31 16.67
CA GLU A 210 -0.51 -27.47 17.10
C GLU A 210 -0.30 -28.69 17.98
N VAL A 211 -1.17 -28.90 18.97
CA VAL A 211 -1.17 -30.13 19.80
C VAL A 211 -1.30 -31.38 18.93
N THR A 212 -2.09 -31.32 17.85
CA THR A 212 -2.25 -32.43 16.90
C THR A 212 -1.00 -32.65 16.05
N LEU A 213 -0.28 -31.58 15.69
CA LEU A 213 0.96 -31.60 14.93
C LEU A 213 2.19 -31.91 15.79
N GLY A 214 2.08 -31.72 17.10
CA GLY A 214 3.14 -31.93 18.09
C GLY A 214 4.05 -30.72 18.30
N THR A 215 3.67 -29.55 17.79
CA THR A 215 4.32 -28.24 18.08
C THR A 215 3.87 -27.72 19.45
N ASP A 216 4.55 -26.69 19.94
CA ASP A 216 4.30 -26.08 21.25
C ASP A 216 3.42 -24.83 21.08
N PRO A 217 2.14 -24.86 21.51
CA PRO A 217 1.16 -23.82 21.19
C PRO A 217 1.42 -22.46 21.84
N VAL A 218 2.46 -22.35 22.67
CA VAL A 218 2.88 -21.08 23.28
C VAL A 218 4.20 -20.57 22.70
N LEU A 219 4.73 -21.23 21.67
CA LEU A 219 5.99 -20.90 21.01
C LEU A 219 5.86 -20.96 19.49
N ALA A 220 5.80 -19.78 18.87
CA ALA A 220 5.68 -19.65 17.42
C ALA A 220 6.78 -20.38 16.61
N ASP A 221 7.89 -20.76 17.23
CA ASP A 221 9.01 -21.51 16.63
C ASP A 221 9.41 -22.61 17.63
N SER A 222 8.81 -23.79 17.47
CA SER A 222 8.93 -24.90 18.43
C SER A 222 10.35 -25.46 18.56
N ASP A 223 11.14 -25.45 17.49
CA ASP A 223 12.48 -26.06 17.46
C ASP A 223 13.64 -25.06 17.52
N GLY A 224 13.34 -23.77 17.39
CA GLY A 224 14.26 -22.65 17.51
C GLY A 224 15.18 -22.44 16.30
N ASP A 225 14.80 -22.89 15.11
CA ASP A 225 15.59 -22.73 13.88
C ASP A 225 15.38 -21.38 13.16
N ALA A 226 14.50 -20.56 13.72
CA ALA A 226 14.05 -19.26 13.24
C ALA A 226 13.11 -19.30 12.04
N PHE A 227 12.42 -20.41 11.78
CA PHE A 227 11.15 -20.46 11.03
C PHE A 227 10.01 -20.68 12.02
N ASP A 228 8.87 -20.04 11.79
CA ASP A 228 7.70 -20.28 12.63
C ASP A 228 6.95 -21.54 12.14
N ASP A 229 6.25 -22.19 13.06
CA ASP A 229 5.61 -23.50 12.82
C ASP A 229 4.59 -23.40 11.68
N PHE A 230 3.83 -22.31 11.62
CA PHE A 230 2.95 -21.98 10.50
C PHE A 230 3.69 -21.96 9.16
N ASP A 231 4.81 -21.24 9.05
CA ASP A 231 5.59 -21.12 7.81
C ASP A 231 6.16 -22.48 7.39
N GLU A 232 6.62 -23.28 8.35
CA GLU A 232 7.14 -24.63 8.10
C GLU A 232 6.07 -25.59 7.60
N ILE A 233 4.89 -25.61 8.23
CA ILE A 233 3.81 -26.53 7.88
C ILE A 233 3.13 -26.11 6.58
N ARG A 234 2.75 -24.82 6.47
CA ARG A 234 1.85 -24.35 5.41
C ARG A 234 2.57 -23.75 4.21
N ASN A 235 3.75 -23.15 4.38
CA ASN A 235 4.44 -22.47 3.28
C ASN A 235 5.66 -23.25 2.75
N ILE A 236 6.47 -23.85 3.62
CA ILE A 236 7.72 -24.55 3.28
C ILE A 236 7.49 -26.06 3.12
N THR A 237 6.61 -26.62 3.94
CA THR A 237 6.39 -28.06 4.13
C THR A 237 7.68 -28.77 4.60
N SER A 238 8.29 -28.23 5.66
CA SER A 238 9.39 -28.81 6.45
C SER A 238 8.87 -29.42 7.76
N ASP A 239 9.77 -30.01 8.55
CA ASP A 239 9.48 -30.59 9.86
C ASP A 239 9.68 -29.55 10.98
N PRO A 240 8.62 -29.03 11.62
CA PRO A 240 8.68 -27.94 12.61
C PRO A 240 9.33 -28.33 13.95
N LEU A 241 9.75 -29.60 14.08
CA LEU A 241 10.37 -30.14 15.30
C LEU A 241 11.85 -30.49 15.10
N ASN A 242 12.44 -30.05 13.99
CA ASN A 242 13.79 -30.40 13.61
C ASN A 242 14.62 -29.16 13.25
N LEU A 243 15.40 -28.70 14.23
CA LEU A 243 16.22 -27.47 14.16
C LEU A 243 17.19 -27.32 12.96
N ARG A 244 17.31 -28.35 12.12
CA ARG A 244 18.17 -28.42 10.94
C ARG A 244 17.37 -28.54 9.64
N ASP A 245 16.06 -28.50 9.66
CA ASP A 245 15.18 -28.52 8.50
C ASP A 245 14.29 -27.28 8.60
N PRO A 246 14.30 -26.36 7.62
CA PRO A 246 14.89 -26.47 6.29
C PRO A 246 16.38 -26.10 6.17
N MET A 247 17.05 -26.72 5.18
CA MET A 247 18.38 -26.31 4.71
C MET A 247 18.28 -25.15 3.73
N VAL A 248 18.68 -23.95 4.17
CA VAL A 248 18.59 -22.70 3.41
C VAL A 248 19.77 -22.51 2.46
N VAL A 249 19.47 -22.10 1.23
CA VAL A 249 20.44 -21.73 0.19
C VAL A 249 20.12 -20.31 -0.29
N ASP A 250 21.10 -19.41 -0.32
CA ASP A 250 20.97 -18.00 -0.70
C ASP A 250 22.32 -17.44 -1.22
N ASP A 251 22.50 -17.37 -2.54
CA ASP A 251 23.77 -16.99 -3.19
C ASP A 251 24.10 -15.48 -3.14
N ASP A 252 23.17 -14.66 -2.64
CA ASP A 252 23.33 -13.22 -2.56
C ASP A 252 23.06 -12.63 -1.16
N ALA A 253 23.01 -13.48 -0.13
CA ALA A 253 22.75 -13.13 1.26
C ALA A 253 23.50 -11.85 1.70
N LEU A 254 22.80 -10.91 2.36
CA LEU A 254 23.39 -9.61 2.75
C LEU A 254 24.53 -9.73 3.76
N ALA A 255 24.52 -10.80 4.56
CA ALA A 255 25.51 -11.08 5.59
C ALA A 255 26.71 -11.88 5.06
N ASP A 256 26.62 -12.42 3.84
CA ASP A 256 27.67 -13.26 3.27
C ASP A 256 28.90 -12.40 2.84
N PRO A 257 30.09 -12.68 3.42
CA PRO A 257 31.31 -11.97 3.09
C PRO A 257 31.86 -12.29 1.69
N VAL A 258 31.46 -13.39 1.04
CA VAL A 258 32.01 -13.87 -0.24
C VAL A 258 30.92 -14.28 -1.25
N LYS A 259 29.89 -13.43 -1.40
CA LYS A 259 28.79 -13.57 -2.39
C LYS A 259 29.18 -14.26 -3.69
N ASN A 260 28.41 -15.30 -4.04
CA ASN A 260 28.55 -16.09 -5.26
C ASN A 260 29.84 -16.93 -5.32
N ASP A 261 30.45 -17.30 -4.19
CA ASP A 261 31.59 -18.23 -4.16
C ASP A 261 31.16 -19.62 -3.67
N PRO A 262 30.77 -20.53 -4.59
CA PRO A 262 30.29 -21.86 -4.24
C PRO A 262 31.38 -22.82 -3.72
N ASN A 263 32.59 -22.32 -3.50
CA ASN A 263 33.67 -23.05 -2.84
C ASN A 263 34.06 -22.39 -1.51
N ASN A 264 33.31 -21.40 -1.04
CA ASN A 264 33.49 -20.80 0.28
C ASN A 264 32.95 -21.74 1.38
N SER A 265 33.48 -22.97 1.43
CA SER A 265 33.08 -23.96 2.43
C SER A 265 33.73 -23.70 3.80
N ASN A 266 34.04 -22.46 4.15
CA ASN A 266 34.74 -22.17 5.40
C ASN A 266 33.73 -22.38 6.55
N TYR A 267 34.03 -23.32 7.44
CA TYR A 267 33.09 -23.88 8.42
C TYR A 267 32.56 -22.87 9.48
N PHE A 268 32.85 -21.57 9.35
CA PHE A 268 32.50 -20.55 10.34
C PHE A 268 31.41 -19.56 9.87
N ASP A 269 31.01 -19.56 8.59
CA ASP A 269 29.99 -18.65 8.07
C ASP A 269 28.81 -19.31 7.31
N GLU A 270 28.89 -20.58 6.92
CA GLU A 270 27.77 -21.27 6.24
C GLU A 270 27.45 -22.62 6.90
N ASN A 271 26.20 -22.80 7.34
CA ASN A 271 25.71 -24.06 7.91
C ASN A 271 24.32 -24.48 7.41
N GLY A 272 23.74 -23.71 6.48
CA GLY A 272 22.40 -23.96 5.94
C GLY A 272 21.27 -23.46 6.83
N SER A 273 21.54 -22.79 7.95
CA SER A 273 20.50 -22.13 8.75
C SER A 273 20.04 -20.83 8.08
N ARG A 274 18.90 -20.28 8.55
CA ARG A 274 18.40 -18.97 8.10
C ARG A 274 19.42 -17.83 8.28
N ALA A 275 20.28 -17.90 9.29
CA ALA A 275 21.29 -16.89 9.58
C ALA A 275 22.57 -17.05 8.74
N TYR A 276 22.87 -18.27 8.29
CA TYR A 276 24.11 -18.67 7.64
C TYR A 276 23.82 -19.65 6.48
N PRO A 277 23.12 -19.19 5.43
CA PRO A 277 22.67 -20.03 4.32
C PRO A 277 23.86 -20.50 3.46
N PHE A 278 23.65 -21.56 2.67
CA PHE A 278 24.65 -22.02 1.70
C PHE A 278 24.63 -21.20 0.39
N ASP A 279 25.80 -21.06 -0.23
CA ASP A 279 25.97 -20.34 -1.51
C ASP A 279 25.54 -21.14 -2.76
N SER A 280 25.47 -22.48 -2.66
CA SER A 280 25.09 -23.34 -3.77
C SER A 280 24.05 -24.39 -3.41
N ILE A 281 23.17 -24.69 -4.38
CA ILE A 281 22.13 -25.70 -4.22
C ILE A 281 22.77 -27.08 -3.98
N GLN A 282 23.89 -27.39 -4.63
CA GLN A 282 24.58 -28.66 -4.40
C GLN A 282 25.11 -28.78 -2.96
N GLU A 283 25.53 -27.70 -2.30
CA GLU A 283 25.94 -27.73 -0.89
C GLU A 283 24.76 -28.00 0.04
N GLY A 284 23.62 -27.34 -0.19
CA GLY A 284 22.37 -27.66 0.51
C GLY A 284 22.01 -29.14 0.36
N VAL A 285 22.07 -29.67 -0.87
CA VAL A 285 21.83 -31.10 -1.14
C VAL A 285 22.85 -32.01 -0.46
N ASN A 286 24.13 -31.63 -0.42
CA ASN A 286 25.17 -32.42 0.24
C ASN A 286 24.90 -32.55 1.75
N SER A 287 24.46 -31.46 2.37
CA SER A 287 24.23 -31.35 3.82
C SER A 287 22.88 -31.92 4.27
N ALA A 288 21.85 -31.86 3.42
CA ALA A 288 20.50 -32.33 3.75
C ALA A 288 20.43 -33.85 4.03
N GLU A 289 19.59 -34.25 4.97
CA GLU A 289 19.29 -35.65 5.27
C GLU A 289 17.99 -36.09 4.56
N ASP A 290 17.70 -37.40 4.54
CA ASP A 290 16.42 -37.88 3.98
C ASP A 290 15.26 -37.30 4.80
N GLY A 291 14.26 -36.75 4.12
CA GLY A 291 13.11 -36.04 4.70
C GLY A 291 13.22 -34.52 4.58
N PHE A 292 14.44 -33.97 4.48
CA PHE A 292 14.65 -32.53 4.58
C PHE A 292 14.18 -31.76 3.34
N VAL A 293 13.86 -30.50 3.57
CA VAL A 293 13.65 -29.46 2.57
C VAL A 293 14.95 -28.68 2.35
N VAL A 294 15.40 -28.63 1.10
CA VAL A 294 16.42 -27.67 0.67
C VAL A 294 15.69 -26.44 0.13
N LEU A 295 15.63 -25.39 0.96
CA LEU A 295 14.90 -24.15 0.70
C LEU A 295 15.80 -23.12 0.02
N VAL A 296 15.57 -22.90 -1.27
CA VAL A 296 16.36 -21.99 -2.11
C VAL A 296 15.70 -20.62 -2.17
N LYS A 297 16.39 -19.57 -1.71
CA LYS A 297 15.91 -18.18 -1.73
C LYS A 297 15.88 -17.61 -3.17
N ASP A 298 15.25 -16.46 -3.31
CA ASP A 298 15.12 -15.76 -4.58
C ASP A 298 16.50 -15.37 -5.11
N GLY A 299 16.78 -15.63 -6.38
CA GLY A 299 18.15 -15.45 -6.87
C GLY A 299 18.39 -16.07 -8.24
N ALA A 300 19.55 -15.76 -8.80
CA ALA A 300 19.97 -16.23 -10.11
C ALA A 300 21.25 -17.06 -10.01
N TYR A 301 21.06 -18.34 -9.72
CA TYR A 301 22.09 -19.33 -9.40
C TYR A 301 22.84 -19.76 -10.68
N LYS A 302 24.07 -19.25 -10.83
CA LYS A 302 24.92 -19.39 -12.03
C LYS A 302 26.29 -20.00 -11.78
N SER A 303 26.75 -19.99 -10.53
CA SER A 303 28.09 -20.38 -10.14
C SER A 303 28.28 -21.91 -10.19
N ALA A 304 29.50 -22.40 -9.97
CA ALA A 304 29.73 -23.83 -9.77
C ALA A 304 28.82 -24.39 -8.65
N GLY A 305 28.43 -25.66 -8.70
CA GLY A 305 27.46 -26.21 -7.73
C GLY A 305 26.00 -25.85 -7.98
N ASN A 306 25.71 -24.94 -8.93
CA ASN A 306 24.36 -24.55 -9.34
C ASN A 306 23.99 -25.06 -10.75
N TYR A 307 24.71 -26.05 -11.26
CA TYR A 307 24.39 -26.82 -12.47
C TYR A 307 24.90 -28.24 -12.31
N ASN A 308 24.35 -29.17 -13.10
CA ASN A 308 24.47 -30.62 -12.88
C ASN A 308 24.17 -31.01 -11.42
N ILE A 309 23.22 -30.32 -10.80
CA ILE A 309 22.86 -30.53 -9.39
C ILE A 309 22.38 -31.97 -9.26
N ASN A 310 23.13 -32.76 -8.52
CA ASN A 310 22.91 -34.18 -8.32
C ASN A 310 22.27 -34.40 -6.95
N LEU A 311 21.11 -35.04 -6.93
CA LEU A 311 20.30 -35.26 -5.72
C LEU A 311 20.79 -36.44 -4.88
N GLN A 312 21.80 -37.17 -5.35
CA GLN A 312 22.52 -38.22 -4.63
C GLN A 312 21.62 -39.38 -4.17
N GLY A 313 20.47 -39.59 -4.83
CA GLY A 313 19.49 -40.59 -4.44
C GLY A 313 18.76 -40.29 -3.13
N LYS A 314 18.93 -39.09 -2.56
CA LYS A 314 18.30 -38.68 -1.30
C LYS A 314 16.80 -38.45 -1.48
N THR A 315 16.05 -38.74 -0.43
CA THR A 315 14.62 -38.46 -0.33
C THR A 315 14.43 -37.04 0.21
N ILE A 316 14.68 -36.03 -0.62
CA ILE A 316 14.62 -34.61 -0.23
C ILE A 316 13.65 -33.84 -1.12
N ARG A 317 13.12 -32.73 -0.60
CA ARG A 317 12.39 -31.73 -1.38
C ARG A 317 13.30 -30.53 -1.61
N ILE A 318 13.73 -30.32 -2.85
CA ILE A 318 14.44 -29.08 -3.23
C ILE A 318 13.38 -28.14 -3.77
N ARG A 319 13.19 -26.99 -3.11
CA ARG A 319 12.16 -26.03 -3.52
C ARG A 319 12.66 -24.60 -3.51
N SER A 320 12.14 -23.80 -4.42
CA SER A 320 12.22 -22.34 -4.29
C SER A 320 11.33 -21.85 -3.14
N ARG A 321 11.73 -20.76 -2.49
CA ARG A 321 10.92 -20.06 -1.50
C ARG A 321 9.67 -19.42 -2.12
N ASN A 322 9.84 -18.66 -3.21
CA ASN A 322 8.74 -17.91 -3.84
C ASN A 322 8.37 -18.43 -5.25
N GLY A 323 8.94 -19.57 -5.64
CA GLY A 323 8.63 -20.26 -6.90
C GLY A 323 9.48 -19.82 -8.09
N TYR A 324 9.21 -20.46 -9.25
CA TYR A 324 10.13 -20.42 -10.40
C TYR A 324 10.39 -19.03 -10.94
N ALA A 325 9.49 -18.09 -10.73
CA ALA A 325 9.63 -16.75 -11.24
C ALA A 325 10.78 -15.99 -10.54
N PHE A 326 11.04 -16.32 -9.27
CA PHE A 326 12.05 -15.65 -8.43
C PHE A 326 13.38 -16.42 -8.36
N THR A 327 13.35 -17.74 -8.49
CA THR A 327 14.55 -18.59 -8.38
C THR A 327 14.91 -19.18 -9.73
N GLN A 328 16.07 -18.79 -10.25
CA GLN A 328 16.55 -19.18 -11.57
C GLN A 328 17.84 -20.00 -11.47
N VAL A 329 17.83 -21.20 -12.03
CA VAL A 329 19.01 -22.05 -12.24
C VAL A 329 19.48 -21.88 -13.68
N LEU A 330 20.65 -21.27 -13.84
CA LEU A 330 21.12 -20.76 -15.13
C LEU A 330 22.50 -21.31 -15.47
N THR A 331 22.59 -22.07 -16.56
CA THR A 331 23.88 -22.57 -17.04
C THR A 331 23.98 -22.54 -18.55
N ASP A 332 25.06 -22.02 -19.14
CA ASP A 332 25.20 -22.07 -20.60
C ASP A 332 25.80 -23.40 -21.11
N ILE A 333 26.13 -24.32 -20.20
CA ILE A 333 26.72 -25.65 -20.44
C ILE A 333 26.11 -26.71 -19.53
N ASP A 334 25.99 -27.95 -20.01
CA ASP A 334 25.49 -29.08 -19.21
C ASP A 334 24.05 -28.91 -18.67
N ASN A 335 23.60 -29.82 -17.81
CA ASN A 335 22.21 -29.87 -17.33
C ASN A 335 21.99 -28.93 -16.13
N GLY A 336 20.74 -28.55 -15.85
CA GLY A 336 20.38 -27.91 -14.58
C GLY A 336 20.47 -28.91 -13.42
N PHE A 337 19.60 -29.91 -13.43
CA PHE A 337 19.62 -31.01 -12.45
C PHE A 337 19.85 -32.38 -13.10
N ILE A 338 20.40 -33.30 -12.32
CA ILE A 338 20.60 -34.71 -12.68
C ILE A 338 20.00 -35.59 -11.58
N CYS A 339 19.03 -36.42 -11.96
CA CYS A 339 18.49 -37.50 -11.16
C CYS A 339 18.96 -38.84 -11.76
N ASN A 340 20.08 -39.38 -11.30
CA ASN A 340 20.67 -40.61 -11.84
C ASN A 340 21.24 -41.55 -10.77
N THR A 341 20.93 -41.30 -9.51
CA THR A 341 21.56 -41.95 -8.35
C THR A 341 20.59 -42.73 -7.47
N GLY A 342 19.34 -42.90 -7.93
CA GLY A 342 18.33 -43.72 -7.27
C GLY A 342 17.15 -42.93 -6.71
N GLU A 343 16.97 -41.68 -7.13
CA GLU A 343 15.89 -40.81 -6.69
C GLU A 343 14.52 -41.49 -6.89
N GLY A 344 13.74 -41.53 -5.80
CA GLY A 344 12.43 -42.17 -5.73
C GLY A 344 11.28 -41.17 -5.88
N THR A 345 10.05 -41.64 -5.70
CA THR A 345 8.82 -40.82 -5.83
C THR A 345 8.64 -39.78 -4.73
N ASN A 346 9.51 -39.75 -3.73
CA ASN A 346 9.50 -38.78 -2.64
C ASN A 346 10.60 -37.72 -2.80
N THR A 347 11.47 -37.86 -3.81
CA THR A 347 12.43 -36.83 -4.16
C THR A 347 11.73 -35.81 -5.05
N VAL A 348 11.69 -34.54 -4.64
CA VAL A 348 10.91 -33.49 -5.30
C VAL A 348 11.83 -32.34 -5.74
N ILE A 349 11.64 -31.87 -6.97
CA ILE A 349 12.22 -30.62 -7.48
C ILE A 349 11.05 -29.68 -7.81
N GLU A 350 10.99 -28.55 -7.12
CA GLU A 350 9.79 -27.70 -7.11
C GLU A 350 10.10 -26.22 -7.26
N GLY A 351 9.39 -25.53 -8.17
CA GLY A 351 9.40 -24.07 -8.19
C GLY A 351 10.67 -23.45 -8.78
N PHE A 352 11.32 -24.04 -9.79
CA PHE A 352 12.52 -23.45 -10.41
C PHE A 352 12.30 -23.03 -11.87
N THR A 353 12.84 -21.86 -12.26
CA THR A 353 13.09 -21.57 -13.68
C THR A 353 14.45 -22.12 -14.03
N ILE A 354 14.51 -23.02 -15.00
CA ILE A 354 15.73 -23.67 -15.44
C ILE A 354 15.99 -23.29 -16.89
N ARG A 355 17.16 -22.69 -17.10
CA ARG A 355 17.68 -22.39 -18.45
C ARG A 355 19.06 -23.00 -18.57
N THR A 356 19.22 -23.80 -19.62
CA THR A 356 20.54 -24.23 -20.06
C THR A 356 21.00 -23.31 -21.21
N SER A 357 21.13 -23.84 -22.42
CA SER A 357 21.34 -23.04 -23.62
C SER A 357 20.88 -23.82 -24.84
N VAL A 358 20.07 -23.21 -25.71
CA VAL A 358 19.70 -23.80 -27.02
C VAL A 358 20.91 -24.05 -27.93
N ALA A 359 22.07 -23.46 -27.63
CA ALA A 359 23.31 -23.72 -28.36
C ALA A 359 23.97 -25.05 -27.95
N ASP A 360 23.68 -25.56 -26.74
CA ASP A 360 24.21 -26.83 -26.22
C ASP A 360 23.18 -27.96 -26.36
N LEU A 361 23.13 -28.56 -27.55
CA LEU A 361 22.22 -29.66 -27.89
C LEU A 361 22.47 -30.97 -27.13
N GLY A 362 23.43 -31.01 -26.19
CA GLY A 362 23.65 -32.14 -25.28
C GLY A 362 23.14 -31.91 -23.85
N SER A 363 22.62 -30.72 -23.56
CA SER A 363 22.08 -30.35 -22.24
C SER A 363 20.56 -30.53 -22.17
N ALA A 364 20.06 -30.95 -21.01
CA ALA A 364 18.65 -30.86 -20.65
C ALA A 364 18.48 -29.94 -19.44
N GLY A 365 17.32 -29.29 -19.29
CA GLY A 365 17.01 -28.60 -18.04
C GLY A 365 17.11 -29.54 -16.84
N ILE A 366 16.40 -30.68 -16.92
CA ILE A 366 16.56 -31.80 -15.98
C ILE A 366 16.77 -33.11 -16.74
N LEU A 367 17.82 -33.84 -16.35
CA LEU A 367 18.07 -35.21 -16.79
C LEU A 367 17.57 -36.21 -15.74
N VAL A 368 16.63 -37.05 -16.13
CA VAL A 368 16.13 -38.19 -15.34
C VAL A 368 16.60 -39.49 -15.98
N ASP A 369 17.45 -40.24 -15.28
CA ASP A 369 18.12 -41.43 -15.81
C ASP A 369 17.90 -42.63 -14.88
N GLY A 370 16.92 -43.48 -15.21
CA GLY A 370 16.59 -44.68 -14.42
C GLY A 370 15.96 -44.41 -13.06
N THR A 371 15.46 -43.20 -12.84
CA THR A 371 14.96 -42.71 -11.54
C THR A 371 13.51 -42.22 -11.67
N SER A 372 12.86 -41.95 -10.52
CA SER A 372 11.43 -41.62 -10.48
C SER A 372 11.10 -40.39 -9.61
N PRO A 373 11.80 -39.25 -9.75
CA PRO A 373 11.52 -38.04 -8.98
C PRO A 373 10.18 -37.40 -9.35
N ILE A 374 9.70 -36.50 -8.50
CA ILE A 374 8.61 -35.56 -8.83
C ILE A 374 9.23 -34.25 -9.30
N LEU A 375 8.84 -33.79 -10.48
CA LEU A 375 9.14 -32.47 -11.02
C LEU A 375 7.82 -31.69 -11.00
N ARG A 376 7.73 -30.68 -10.14
CA ARG A 376 6.50 -29.92 -9.93
C ARG A 376 6.76 -28.45 -10.11
N GLU A 377 5.82 -27.72 -10.71
CA GLU A 377 5.87 -26.25 -10.74
C GLU A 377 7.22 -25.70 -11.23
N CYS A 378 7.80 -26.34 -12.25
CA CYS A 378 9.07 -25.90 -12.84
C CYS A 378 8.83 -25.25 -14.20
N ARG A 379 9.63 -24.24 -14.52
CA ARG A 379 9.65 -23.58 -15.82
C ARG A 379 10.94 -23.90 -16.56
N PHE A 380 10.83 -24.39 -17.79
CA PHE A 380 11.95 -24.72 -18.66
C PHE A 380 11.95 -23.76 -19.84
N PHE A 381 13.02 -22.98 -19.95
CA PHE A 381 13.14 -21.95 -20.98
C PHE A 381 14.52 -21.96 -21.62
N ASP A 382 14.59 -21.84 -22.95
CA ASP A 382 15.85 -21.75 -23.70
C ASP A 382 16.80 -22.93 -23.41
N CYS A 383 16.25 -24.11 -23.07
CA CYS A 383 17.02 -25.33 -22.87
C CYS A 383 17.48 -25.92 -24.21
N GLY A 384 18.63 -26.58 -24.16
CA GLY A 384 19.27 -27.32 -25.24
C GLY A 384 18.44 -28.47 -25.79
N GLU A 385 18.88 -29.72 -25.61
CA GLU A 385 18.26 -30.94 -26.14
C GLU A 385 16.77 -31.09 -25.77
N ALA A 386 16.43 -30.80 -24.51
CA ALA A 386 15.06 -30.78 -24.02
C ALA A 386 14.95 -29.96 -22.72
N GLY A 387 13.75 -29.49 -22.36
CA GLY A 387 13.48 -29.04 -21.01
C GLY A 387 13.67 -30.17 -20.00
N VAL A 388 13.03 -31.32 -20.26
CA VAL A 388 13.26 -32.56 -19.48
C VAL A 388 13.63 -33.72 -20.40
N LEU A 389 14.71 -34.43 -20.08
CA LEU A 389 15.12 -35.66 -20.73
C LEU A 389 14.94 -36.84 -19.76
N VAL A 390 14.10 -37.80 -20.12
CA VAL A 390 13.85 -39.03 -19.34
C VAL A 390 14.37 -40.24 -20.10
N ARG A 391 15.26 -41.02 -19.49
CA ARG A 391 15.83 -42.22 -20.11
C ARG A 391 15.99 -43.42 -19.15
N ASN A 392 16.30 -44.57 -19.74
CA ASN A 392 16.67 -45.81 -19.05
C ASN A 392 15.65 -46.30 -18.01
N GLU A 393 14.38 -46.42 -18.41
CA GLU A 393 13.26 -46.88 -17.58
C GLU A 393 12.77 -45.90 -16.51
N GLY A 394 13.23 -44.64 -16.52
CA GLY A 394 12.79 -43.61 -15.60
C GLY A 394 11.26 -43.40 -15.58
N ARG A 395 10.72 -43.05 -14.41
CA ARG A 395 9.27 -42.90 -14.17
C ARG A 395 8.93 -41.63 -13.38
N PRO A 396 9.44 -40.46 -13.77
CA PRO A 396 9.14 -39.24 -13.04
C PRO A 396 7.65 -38.88 -13.17
N LEU A 397 7.12 -38.24 -12.14
CA LEU A 397 5.90 -37.45 -12.23
C LEU A 397 6.31 -36.02 -12.60
N ILE A 398 5.81 -35.52 -13.73
CA ILE A 398 6.04 -34.15 -14.20
C ILE A 398 4.70 -33.45 -14.16
N GLU A 399 4.49 -32.57 -13.20
CA GLU A 399 3.20 -31.91 -13.03
C GLU A 399 3.32 -30.41 -12.91
N ASP A 400 2.31 -29.69 -13.42
CA ASP A 400 2.19 -28.24 -13.25
C ASP A 400 3.42 -27.47 -13.80
N CYS A 401 4.12 -28.06 -14.78
CA CYS A 401 5.34 -27.51 -15.37
C CYS A 401 5.04 -26.72 -16.66
N LEU A 402 5.85 -25.70 -16.92
CA LEU A 402 5.80 -24.86 -18.12
C LEU A 402 7.07 -25.03 -18.97
N PHE A 403 6.92 -25.40 -20.25
CA PHE A 403 8.01 -25.61 -21.18
C PHE A 403 7.89 -24.67 -22.37
N GLU A 404 8.85 -23.77 -22.54
CA GLU A 404 8.81 -22.71 -23.55
C GLU A 404 10.12 -22.52 -24.29
N GLU A 405 10.05 -22.35 -25.61
CA GLU A 405 11.20 -21.93 -26.44
C GLU A 405 12.45 -22.83 -26.33
N ASN A 406 12.28 -24.10 -25.93
CA ASN A 406 13.37 -25.09 -25.84
C ASN A 406 13.64 -25.77 -27.19
N GLN A 407 14.78 -26.46 -27.39
CA GLN A 407 14.93 -27.34 -28.59
C GLN A 407 14.17 -28.68 -28.50
N GLY A 408 13.21 -28.75 -27.57
CA GLY A 408 12.30 -29.85 -27.30
C GLY A 408 11.71 -29.65 -25.90
N ALA A 409 10.41 -29.81 -25.70
CA ALA A 409 9.84 -29.65 -24.35
C ALA A 409 10.25 -30.84 -23.47
N ILE A 410 9.85 -32.05 -23.87
CA ILE A 410 10.16 -33.29 -23.16
C ILE A 410 10.63 -34.36 -24.14
N ARG A 411 11.76 -35.00 -23.83
CA ARG A 411 12.27 -36.17 -24.56
C ARG A 411 12.26 -37.40 -23.67
N ILE A 412 11.74 -38.50 -24.22
CA ILE A 412 11.50 -39.74 -23.50
C ILE A 412 12.15 -40.89 -24.27
N GLU A 413 13.04 -41.62 -23.62
CA GLU A 413 13.80 -42.72 -24.23
C GLU A 413 13.69 -43.98 -23.37
N SER A 414 13.02 -45.01 -23.89
CA SER A 414 12.80 -46.28 -23.18
C SER A 414 12.29 -46.08 -21.74
N SER A 415 11.31 -45.19 -21.54
CA SER A 415 10.91 -44.68 -20.22
C SER A 415 9.40 -44.46 -20.09
N HIS A 416 8.93 -44.21 -18.86
CA HIS A 416 7.50 -44.26 -18.49
C HIS A 416 7.07 -43.07 -17.60
N PRO A 417 7.33 -41.81 -17.99
CA PRO A 417 6.91 -40.67 -17.17
C PRO A 417 5.39 -40.50 -17.18
N ARG A 418 4.87 -39.92 -16.10
CA ARG A 418 3.50 -39.39 -16.03
C ARG A 418 3.59 -37.87 -16.10
N ILE A 419 2.90 -37.26 -17.04
CA ILE A 419 2.94 -35.82 -17.30
C ILE A 419 1.53 -35.27 -17.13
N GLU A 420 1.35 -34.33 -16.20
CA GLU A 420 0.05 -33.83 -15.80
C GLU A 420 -0.01 -32.31 -15.78
N ARG A 421 -1.14 -31.72 -16.20
CA ARG A 421 -1.43 -30.28 -16.03
C ARG A 421 -0.31 -29.34 -16.53
N SER A 422 0.50 -29.83 -17.47
CA SER A 422 1.71 -29.15 -17.92
C SER A 422 1.48 -28.49 -19.27
N ILE A 423 2.13 -27.35 -19.47
CA ILE A 423 2.01 -26.53 -20.68
C ILE A 423 3.32 -26.63 -21.47
N MET A 424 3.23 -27.01 -22.74
CA MET A 424 4.36 -27.13 -23.65
C MET A 424 4.09 -26.29 -24.89
N ARG A 425 4.81 -25.18 -25.04
CA ARG A 425 4.57 -24.26 -26.13
C ARG A 425 5.80 -23.63 -26.74
N PHE A 426 5.70 -23.30 -28.03
CA PHE A 426 6.76 -22.61 -28.78
C PHE A 426 8.13 -23.32 -28.75
N ASN A 427 8.16 -24.62 -28.42
CA ASN A 427 9.39 -25.41 -28.44
C ASN A 427 9.68 -25.87 -29.88
N GLN A 428 10.96 -25.98 -30.23
CA GLN A 428 11.39 -26.33 -31.59
C GLN A 428 12.39 -27.48 -31.61
N ALA A 429 12.00 -28.64 -32.12
CA ALA A 429 12.90 -29.80 -32.26
C ALA A 429 13.07 -30.23 -33.72
N SER A 430 13.95 -31.20 -33.98
CA SER A 430 13.89 -31.97 -35.24
C SER A 430 12.67 -32.89 -35.27
N LEU A 431 12.43 -33.59 -34.16
CA LEU A 431 11.30 -34.50 -33.95
C LEU A 431 10.68 -34.19 -32.59
N GLY A 432 9.36 -34.06 -32.50
CA GLY A 432 8.69 -33.90 -31.20
C GLY A 432 9.00 -32.55 -30.54
N GLY A 433 8.61 -31.44 -31.16
CA GLY A 433 8.81 -30.10 -30.59
C GLY A 433 8.24 -29.99 -29.17
N GLY A 434 7.00 -30.43 -28.98
CA GLY A 434 6.42 -30.65 -27.65
C GLY A 434 7.03 -31.90 -26.98
N ILE A 435 6.54 -33.08 -27.33
CA ILE A 435 7.00 -34.34 -26.73
C ILE A 435 7.61 -35.25 -27.79
N ARG A 436 8.83 -35.74 -27.54
CA ARG A 436 9.47 -36.80 -28.31
C ARG A 436 9.51 -38.09 -27.51
N VAL A 437 8.96 -39.17 -28.07
CA VAL A 437 8.93 -40.49 -27.43
C VAL A 437 9.58 -41.53 -28.33
N ASP A 438 10.71 -42.04 -27.85
CA ASP A 438 11.45 -43.14 -28.45
C ASP A 438 11.53 -44.33 -27.48
N GLY A 439 11.56 -45.54 -28.03
CA GLY A 439 11.74 -46.76 -27.26
C GLY A 439 12.48 -47.81 -28.09
N THR A 440 12.69 -48.97 -27.51
CA THR A 440 13.31 -50.11 -28.19
C THR A 440 12.42 -51.35 -28.12
N ALA A 441 12.78 -52.37 -28.91
CA ALA A 441 12.09 -53.66 -28.84
C ALA A 441 12.20 -54.33 -27.46
N ALA A 442 13.26 -54.02 -26.71
CA ALA A 442 13.46 -54.54 -25.36
C ALA A 442 12.66 -53.73 -24.32
N ILE A 443 12.64 -52.41 -24.47
CA ILE A 443 12.01 -51.48 -23.53
C ILE A 443 11.12 -50.52 -24.31
N THR A 444 9.82 -50.79 -24.28
CA THR A 444 8.80 -49.94 -24.92
C THR A 444 8.49 -48.75 -24.00
N SER A 445 8.57 -47.53 -24.51
CA SER A 445 8.21 -46.33 -23.75
C SER A 445 6.70 -46.24 -23.58
N GLN A 446 6.22 -45.96 -22.36
CA GLN A 446 4.79 -45.91 -22.04
C GLN A 446 4.44 -44.65 -21.24
N PRO A 447 4.63 -43.44 -21.82
CA PRO A 447 4.27 -42.22 -21.11
C PRO A 447 2.76 -42.06 -21.00
N VAL A 448 2.33 -41.45 -19.90
CA VAL A 448 0.93 -41.07 -19.66
C VAL A 448 0.87 -39.55 -19.61
N VAL A 449 0.12 -38.94 -20.52
CA VAL A 449 -0.06 -37.49 -20.63
C VAL A 449 -1.51 -37.15 -20.31
N VAL A 450 -1.74 -36.39 -19.25
CA VAL A 450 -3.08 -36.10 -18.73
C VAL A 450 -3.26 -34.60 -18.56
N ASN A 451 -4.34 -34.06 -19.11
CA ASN A 451 -4.74 -32.68 -18.86
C ASN A 451 -3.69 -31.63 -19.24
N CYS A 452 -2.91 -31.88 -20.30
CA CYS A 452 -1.84 -30.99 -20.74
C CYS A 452 -2.27 -30.10 -21.91
N LEU A 453 -1.51 -29.03 -22.13
CA LEU A 453 -1.62 -28.15 -23.29
C LEU A 453 -0.34 -28.21 -24.11
N ILE A 454 -0.40 -28.77 -25.33
CA ILE A 454 0.76 -28.93 -26.23
C ILE A 454 0.53 -28.10 -27.49
N VAL A 455 1.03 -26.87 -27.51
CA VAL A 455 0.55 -25.86 -28.46
C VAL A 455 1.64 -25.00 -29.11
N GLY A 456 1.47 -24.66 -30.39
CA GLY A 456 2.41 -23.74 -31.05
C GLY A 456 3.84 -24.26 -31.17
N ASN A 457 4.09 -25.56 -30.98
CA ASN A 457 5.42 -26.15 -31.10
C ASN A 457 5.78 -26.41 -32.56
N ARG A 458 7.08 -26.48 -32.86
CA ARG A 458 7.59 -26.69 -34.21
C ARG A 458 8.50 -27.91 -34.31
N ALA A 459 8.34 -28.71 -35.36
CA ALA A 459 9.31 -29.72 -35.75
C ALA A 459 9.87 -29.40 -37.14
N THR A 460 11.20 -29.36 -37.27
CA THR A 460 11.87 -29.19 -38.57
C THR A 460 11.81 -30.44 -39.44
N ASP A 461 11.35 -31.57 -38.89
CA ASP A 461 10.98 -32.78 -39.63
C ASP A 461 9.54 -33.22 -39.32
N THR A 462 9.32 -33.94 -38.22
CA THR A 462 8.07 -34.70 -38.03
C THR A 462 7.56 -34.66 -36.59
N GLY A 463 6.24 -34.61 -36.39
CA GLY A 463 5.60 -34.74 -35.08
C GLY A 463 5.76 -33.51 -34.19
N ALA A 464 5.29 -32.32 -34.61
CA ALA A 464 5.62 -31.08 -33.89
C ALA A 464 5.01 -31.00 -32.49
N GLY A 465 3.75 -31.40 -32.30
CA GLY A 465 3.18 -31.56 -30.97
C GLY A 465 3.78 -32.79 -30.27
N ILE A 466 3.55 -33.98 -30.82
CA ILE A 466 4.09 -35.24 -30.30
C ILE A 466 4.69 -36.08 -31.43
N TYR A 467 5.91 -36.56 -31.23
CA TYR A 467 6.52 -37.63 -32.00
C TYR A 467 6.49 -38.92 -31.19
N ALA A 468 5.75 -39.93 -31.66
CA ALA A 468 5.72 -41.27 -31.06
C ALA A 468 6.37 -42.29 -32.01
N GLY A 469 7.59 -42.72 -31.69
CA GLY A 469 8.36 -43.71 -32.44
C GLY A 469 7.78 -45.13 -32.42
N ALA A 470 8.46 -46.07 -33.09
CA ALA A 470 7.93 -47.42 -33.36
C ALA A 470 7.68 -48.30 -32.12
N TYR A 471 8.33 -47.99 -31.01
CA TYR A 471 8.27 -48.75 -29.75
C TYR A 471 7.71 -47.87 -28.62
N THR A 472 6.56 -47.28 -28.89
CA THR A 472 5.85 -46.37 -27.99
C THR A 472 4.43 -46.88 -27.73
N ARG A 473 3.97 -46.79 -26.48
CA ARG A 473 2.59 -47.04 -26.04
C ARG A 473 2.10 -45.88 -25.16
N ALA A 474 2.00 -44.71 -25.76
CA ALA A 474 1.57 -43.52 -25.05
C ALA A 474 0.06 -43.52 -24.79
N ILE A 475 -0.36 -43.04 -23.62
CA ILE A 475 -1.76 -42.74 -23.29
C ILE A 475 -1.87 -41.23 -23.14
N ILE A 476 -2.76 -40.62 -23.91
CA ILE A 476 -3.04 -39.19 -23.88
C ILE A 476 -4.50 -39.00 -23.53
N LEU A 477 -4.77 -38.28 -22.44
CA LEU A 477 -6.08 -38.10 -21.85
C LEU A 477 -6.36 -36.62 -21.58
N ASN A 478 -7.57 -36.14 -21.91
CA ASN A 478 -8.02 -34.77 -21.60
C ASN A 478 -7.02 -33.69 -22.02
N THR A 479 -6.28 -33.90 -23.12
CA THR A 479 -5.17 -33.04 -23.53
C THR A 479 -5.56 -32.26 -24.78
N THR A 480 -5.18 -30.98 -24.84
CA THR A 480 -5.34 -30.14 -26.04
C THR A 480 -4.01 -30.02 -26.78
N ILE A 481 -3.98 -30.47 -28.02
CA ILE A 481 -2.81 -30.41 -28.92
C ILE A 481 -3.18 -29.55 -30.12
N ALA A 482 -2.68 -28.31 -30.16
CA ALA A 482 -3.13 -27.34 -31.14
C ALA A 482 -2.07 -26.42 -31.73
N ASP A 483 -2.31 -25.95 -32.96
CA ASP A 483 -1.47 -24.98 -33.66
C ASP A 483 0.02 -25.35 -33.77
N ASN A 484 0.35 -26.65 -33.72
CA ASN A 484 1.73 -27.13 -33.90
C ASN A 484 2.08 -27.27 -35.39
N VAL A 485 3.33 -27.04 -35.75
CA VAL A 485 3.80 -26.98 -37.15
C VAL A 485 4.96 -27.95 -37.39
N ALA A 486 4.75 -28.95 -38.27
CA ALA A 486 5.83 -29.83 -38.71
C ALA A 486 6.17 -29.57 -40.19
N ASP A 487 7.45 -29.49 -40.52
CA ASP A 487 7.90 -29.20 -41.89
C ASP A 487 7.73 -30.40 -42.85
N VAL A 488 7.51 -31.63 -42.34
CA VAL A 488 7.33 -32.85 -43.16
C VAL A 488 6.03 -33.58 -42.85
N ARG A 489 5.85 -34.16 -41.65
CA ARG A 489 4.66 -34.97 -41.31
C ARG A 489 4.14 -34.74 -39.90
N GLY A 490 2.83 -34.94 -39.71
CA GLY A 490 2.22 -35.01 -38.37
C GLY A 490 2.40 -33.71 -37.59
N GLY A 491 1.72 -32.63 -37.97
CA GLY A 491 1.84 -31.35 -37.27
C GLY A 491 1.49 -31.49 -35.79
N GLY A 492 0.34 -32.11 -35.49
CA GLY A 492 -0.05 -32.43 -34.11
C GLY A 492 0.68 -33.67 -33.60
N ILE A 493 0.37 -34.84 -34.15
CA ILE A 493 0.96 -36.12 -33.72
C ILE A 493 1.54 -36.90 -34.91
N TYR A 494 2.80 -37.31 -34.84
CA TYR A 494 3.30 -38.44 -35.64
C TYR A 494 3.28 -39.71 -34.78
N ASN A 495 2.68 -40.78 -35.29
CA ASN A 495 2.58 -42.04 -34.56
C ASN A 495 3.02 -43.24 -35.39
N ALA A 496 4.17 -43.80 -35.01
CA ALA A 496 4.68 -45.10 -35.43
C ALA A 496 4.51 -46.20 -34.35
N GLY A 497 4.01 -45.85 -33.15
CA GLY A 497 3.74 -46.76 -32.04
C GLY A 497 2.25 -47.10 -31.89
N ASP A 498 1.88 -47.60 -30.71
CA ASP A 498 0.50 -47.92 -30.29
C ASP A 498 0.00 -46.84 -29.31
N THR A 499 -0.27 -45.63 -29.83
CA THR A 499 -0.73 -44.50 -29.01
C THR A 499 -2.25 -44.47 -28.89
N LYS A 500 -2.71 -44.10 -27.69
CA LYS A 500 -4.12 -43.92 -27.32
C LYS A 500 -4.41 -42.44 -27.05
N PHE A 501 -5.51 -41.94 -27.59
CA PHE A 501 -5.94 -40.55 -27.44
C PHE A 501 -7.43 -40.53 -27.07
N LEU A 502 -7.75 -40.01 -25.89
CA LEU A 502 -9.10 -40.02 -25.31
C LEU A 502 -9.44 -38.65 -24.72
N ASN A 503 -10.68 -38.19 -24.88
CA ASN A 503 -11.15 -36.89 -24.37
C ASN A 503 -10.27 -35.70 -24.78
N GLY A 504 -9.51 -35.81 -25.87
CA GLY A 504 -8.56 -34.78 -26.29
C GLY A 504 -9.03 -33.94 -27.48
N ILE A 505 -8.48 -32.73 -27.61
CA ILE A 505 -8.64 -31.87 -28.78
C ILE A 505 -7.35 -31.91 -29.62
N LEU A 506 -7.48 -32.13 -30.93
CA LEU A 506 -6.38 -32.10 -31.91
C LEU A 506 -6.73 -31.18 -33.08
N TRP A 507 -6.36 -29.90 -32.99
CA TRP A 507 -6.88 -28.85 -33.90
C TRP A 507 -5.84 -27.82 -34.32
N GLY A 508 -6.00 -27.16 -35.47
CA GLY A 508 -5.11 -26.07 -35.92
C GLY A 508 -3.68 -26.46 -36.32
N ASN A 509 -3.29 -27.73 -36.12
CA ASN A 509 -1.96 -28.21 -36.43
C ASN A 509 -1.70 -28.27 -37.96
N THR A 510 -0.46 -28.04 -38.40
CA THR A 510 -0.11 -28.00 -39.83
C THR A 510 1.13 -28.82 -40.17
N SER A 511 1.10 -29.48 -41.33
CA SER A 511 2.26 -30.10 -41.97
C SER A 511 1.94 -30.42 -43.44
N PRO A 512 2.95 -30.64 -44.31
CA PRO A 512 2.71 -31.11 -45.67
C PRO A 512 2.04 -32.49 -45.76
N SER A 513 2.23 -33.34 -44.75
CA SER A 513 1.69 -34.70 -44.72
C SER A 513 1.06 -35.04 -43.37
N GLY A 514 -0.25 -34.83 -43.27
CA GLY A 514 -1.00 -35.09 -42.04
C GLY A 514 -0.91 -33.92 -41.07
N PRO A 515 -1.65 -32.82 -41.31
CA PRO A 515 -1.63 -31.63 -40.47
C PRO A 515 -2.01 -31.96 -39.01
N GLY A 516 -3.09 -32.71 -38.78
CA GLY A 516 -3.47 -33.20 -37.45
C GLY A 516 -2.58 -34.34 -36.96
N PHE A 517 -2.51 -35.44 -37.73
CA PHE A 517 -1.63 -36.56 -37.42
C PHE A 517 -1.11 -37.28 -38.67
N SER A 518 -0.03 -38.05 -38.50
CA SER A 518 0.51 -38.96 -39.52
C SER A 518 0.81 -40.32 -38.90
N LEU A 519 0.36 -41.41 -39.53
CA LEU A 519 0.34 -42.75 -38.92
C LEU A 519 1.12 -43.77 -39.74
N ASP A 520 2.04 -44.46 -39.08
CA ASP A 520 2.67 -45.69 -39.57
C ASP A 520 2.19 -46.93 -38.78
N ARG A 521 1.40 -46.75 -37.70
CA ARG A 521 0.81 -47.82 -36.86
C ARG A 521 -0.60 -47.50 -36.31
N ALA A 522 -1.09 -48.37 -35.43
CA ALA A 522 -2.38 -48.23 -34.76
C ALA A 522 -2.42 -46.95 -33.91
N PHE A 523 -3.55 -46.25 -33.98
CA PHE A 523 -3.80 -45.02 -33.23
C PHE A 523 -5.26 -45.09 -32.80
N GLU A 524 -5.47 -45.33 -31.52
CA GLU A 524 -6.80 -45.48 -30.92
C GLU A 524 -7.29 -44.11 -30.47
N THR A 525 -8.43 -43.68 -31.01
CA THR A 525 -9.02 -42.37 -30.72
C THR A 525 -10.46 -42.56 -30.30
N SER A 526 -10.83 -41.97 -29.17
CA SER A 526 -12.22 -42.01 -28.71
C SER A 526 -12.61 -40.71 -28.01
N TYR A 527 -13.90 -40.31 -28.12
CA TYR A 527 -14.46 -39.13 -27.43
C TYR A 527 -13.60 -37.85 -27.61
N SER A 528 -13.16 -37.58 -28.84
CA SER A 528 -12.19 -36.51 -29.15
C SER A 528 -12.68 -35.57 -30.24
N CYS A 529 -12.19 -34.33 -30.21
CA CYS A 529 -12.41 -33.34 -31.24
C CYS A 529 -11.18 -33.23 -32.13
N MET A 530 -11.30 -33.44 -33.45
CA MET A 530 -10.12 -33.44 -34.33
C MET A 530 -10.41 -33.08 -35.79
N GLN A 531 -9.49 -32.34 -36.43
CA GLN A 531 -9.63 -31.85 -37.81
C GLN A 531 -9.65 -32.95 -38.90
N SER A 532 -9.22 -34.18 -38.59
CA SER A 532 -9.08 -35.25 -39.60
C SER A 532 -9.27 -36.64 -39.00
N PRO A 533 -10.47 -37.05 -38.56
CA PRO A 533 -10.68 -38.29 -37.81
C PRO A 533 -10.40 -39.54 -38.64
N ARG A 534 -10.17 -40.67 -37.95
CA ARG A 534 -10.01 -41.99 -38.56
C ARG A 534 -11.37 -42.69 -38.69
N PRO A 535 -11.58 -43.61 -39.66
CA PRO A 535 -12.84 -44.35 -39.78
C PRO A 535 -13.15 -45.29 -38.61
N THR A 536 -12.16 -45.65 -37.79
CA THR A 536 -12.28 -46.58 -36.65
C THR A 536 -12.45 -45.86 -35.30
N SER A 537 -12.58 -44.53 -35.31
CA SER A 537 -12.71 -43.71 -34.11
C SER A 537 -14.13 -43.80 -33.52
N ILE A 538 -14.25 -43.85 -32.19
CA ILE A 538 -15.55 -43.95 -31.48
C ILE A 538 -15.84 -42.60 -30.81
N GLY A 539 -17.02 -42.01 -31.03
CA GLY A 539 -17.37 -40.73 -30.36
C GLY A 539 -16.49 -39.54 -30.77
N VAL A 540 -15.82 -39.63 -31.92
CA VAL A 540 -14.94 -38.56 -32.43
C VAL A 540 -15.70 -37.66 -33.40
N PHE A 541 -15.48 -36.35 -33.29
CA PHE A 541 -16.14 -35.33 -34.10
C PHE A 541 -15.15 -34.31 -34.70
N VAL A 542 -15.59 -33.60 -35.74
CA VAL A 542 -14.75 -32.77 -36.65
C VAL A 542 -15.24 -31.32 -36.72
N LEU A 543 -16.00 -30.89 -35.71
CA LEU A 543 -16.47 -29.52 -35.62
C LEU A 543 -15.36 -28.68 -34.98
N ASP A 544 -15.27 -27.41 -35.38
CA ASP A 544 -14.34 -26.46 -34.79
C ASP A 544 -14.50 -26.45 -33.26
N PRO A 545 -13.44 -26.68 -32.46
CA PRO A 545 -13.52 -26.65 -31.00
C PRO A 545 -13.88 -25.26 -30.48
N GLN A 546 -13.81 -24.21 -31.30
CA GLN A 546 -14.19 -22.85 -30.93
C GLN A 546 -13.41 -22.37 -29.72
N PHE A 547 -12.09 -22.25 -29.90
CA PHE A 547 -11.20 -21.66 -28.90
C PHE A 547 -11.50 -20.16 -28.69
N ALA A 548 -11.27 -19.68 -27.48
CA ALA A 548 -11.59 -18.32 -27.06
C ALA A 548 -10.75 -17.25 -27.77
N GLY A 549 -9.51 -17.57 -28.16
CA GLY A 549 -8.65 -16.61 -28.83
C GLY A 549 -7.33 -17.20 -29.32
N LEU A 550 -6.50 -16.33 -29.92
CA LEU A 550 -5.15 -16.70 -30.32
C LEU A 550 -4.33 -17.03 -29.06
N ASN A 551 -3.83 -18.26 -28.94
CA ASN A 551 -3.14 -18.80 -27.76
C ASN A 551 -3.98 -18.96 -26.49
N ASP A 552 -5.30 -18.74 -26.55
CA ASP A 552 -6.23 -19.08 -25.47
C ASP A 552 -7.11 -20.25 -25.93
N TYR A 553 -6.77 -21.44 -25.45
CA TYR A 553 -7.39 -22.70 -25.87
C TYR A 553 -8.56 -23.12 -24.97
N ALA A 554 -9.04 -22.23 -24.09
CA ALA A 554 -10.34 -22.40 -23.46
C ALA A 554 -11.45 -22.44 -24.52
N ILE A 555 -12.51 -23.21 -24.26
CA ILE A 555 -13.60 -23.45 -25.21
C ILE A 555 -14.77 -22.47 -24.98
N LEU A 556 -15.34 -21.95 -26.07
CA LEU A 556 -16.50 -21.04 -26.03
C LEU A 556 -17.79 -21.80 -25.66
N SER A 557 -18.83 -21.09 -25.21
CA SER A 557 -20.12 -21.67 -24.78
C SER A 557 -20.88 -22.40 -25.89
N THR A 558 -20.56 -22.09 -27.14
CA THR A 558 -21.13 -22.75 -28.32
C THR A 558 -20.31 -23.96 -28.77
N SER A 559 -19.22 -24.27 -28.06
CA SER A 559 -18.25 -25.28 -28.48
C SER A 559 -18.90 -26.66 -28.57
N PRO A 560 -18.60 -27.43 -29.63
CA PRO A 560 -19.02 -28.83 -29.73
C PRO A 560 -18.27 -29.75 -28.76
N CYS A 561 -17.25 -29.24 -28.04
CA CYS A 561 -16.45 -30.02 -27.10
C CYS A 561 -17.09 -30.12 -25.71
N ILE A 562 -18.12 -29.31 -25.44
CA ILE A 562 -18.85 -29.31 -24.16
C ILE A 562 -19.67 -30.59 -24.03
N ASP A 563 -19.62 -31.23 -22.86
CA ASP A 563 -20.32 -32.46 -22.49
C ASP A 563 -20.06 -33.65 -23.45
N ALA A 564 -19.01 -33.57 -24.28
CA ALA A 564 -18.78 -34.52 -25.39
C ALA A 564 -17.81 -35.67 -25.03
N GLY A 565 -17.16 -35.59 -23.88
CA GLY A 565 -16.20 -36.56 -23.36
C GLY A 565 -16.85 -37.71 -22.58
N THR A 566 -16.01 -38.53 -21.94
CA THR A 566 -16.45 -39.66 -21.11
C THR A 566 -15.58 -39.84 -19.86
N ASP A 567 -16.20 -40.14 -18.72
CA ASP A 567 -15.48 -40.56 -17.49
C ASP A 567 -15.05 -42.03 -17.50
N ASN A 568 -15.57 -42.82 -18.44
CA ASN A 568 -15.26 -44.24 -18.51
C ASN A 568 -13.91 -44.46 -19.23
N ILE A 569 -12.81 -44.31 -18.48
CA ILE A 569 -11.45 -44.47 -19.00
C ILE A 569 -11.13 -45.98 -19.13
N PRO A 570 -11.00 -46.54 -20.35
CA PRO A 570 -10.84 -47.97 -20.55
C PRO A 570 -9.37 -48.43 -20.41
N TYR A 571 -8.51 -47.61 -19.80
CA TYR A 571 -7.07 -47.83 -19.71
C TYR A 571 -6.67 -48.07 -18.26
N SER A 572 -6.19 -49.29 -17.97
CA SER A 572 -5.76 -49.68 -16.62
C SER A 572 -4.67 -48.75 -16.08
N GLY A 573 -4.83 -48.28 -14.84
CA GLY A 573 -3.85 -47.43 -14.15
C GLY A 573 -3.88 -45.95 -14.55
N VAL A 574 -4.88 -45.52 -15.34
CA VAL A 574 -5.10 -44.11 -15.70
C VAL A 574 -6.48 -43.70 -15.23
N VAL A 575 -6.56 -42.61 -14.46
CA VAL A 575 -7.83 -42.03 -13.99
C VAL A 575 -8.12 -40.73 -14.72
N ALA A 576 -9.41 -40.41 -14.87
CA ALA A 576 -9.81 -39.10 -15.38
C ALA A 576 -9.32 -38.02 -14.40
N PRO A 577 -8.81 -36.88 -14.91
CA PRO A 577 -8.42 -35.78 -14.05
C PRO A 577 -9.65 -35.20 -13.35
N THR A 578 -9.56 -34.98 -12.05
CA THR A 578 -10.66 -34.38 -11.25
C THR A 578 -10.81 -32.89 -11.50
N ASN A 579 -9.75 -32.22 -11.96
CA ASN A 579 -9.75 -30.80 -12.31
C ASN A 579 -9.21 -30.59 -13.74
N ASP A 580 -9.57 -29.50 -14.37
CA ASP A 580 -9.05 -29.03 -15.64
C ASP A 580 -7.68 -28.33 -15.46
N ILE A 581 -7.09 -27.85 -16.54
CA ILE A 581 -5.73 -27.25 -16.50
C ILE A 581 -5.68 -25.90 -15.74
N ARG A 582 -6.82 -25.31 -15.39
CA ARG A 582 -6.92 -24.12 -14.53
C ARG A 582 -7.24 -24.46 -13.07
N GLY A 583 -7.35 -25.75 -12.74
CA GLY A 583 -7.73 -26.21 -11.40
C GLY A 583 -9.24 -26.37 -11.18
N GLU A 584 -10.07 -26.20 -12.22
CA GLU A 584 -11.53 -26.26 -12.09
C GLU A 584 -12.08 -27.69 -12.16
N SER A 585 -13.03 -28.07 -11.31
CA SER A 585 -13.47 -29.48 -11.17
C SER A 585 -14.29 -30.06 -12.35
N ARG A 586 -14.14 -31.38 -12.59
CA ARG A 586 -14.80 -32.22 -13.61
C ARG A 586 -15.67 -33.35 -13.01
N PRO A 587 -16.79 -33.74 -13.64
CA PRO A 587 -17.73 -32.91 -14.40
C PRO A 587 -18.58 -32.07 -13.44
N ARG A 588 -18.94 -30.84 -13.82
CA ARG A 588 -19.76 -29.96 -12.96
C ARG A 588 -21.11 -29.66 -13.60
N MET A 589 -22.15 -30.41 -13.19
CA MET A 589 -23.59 -30.31 -13.55
C MET A 589 -23.99 -29.15 -14.50
N VAL A 590 -23.55 -29.20 -15.75
CA VAL A 590 -23.78 -28.18 -16.80
C VAL A 590 -25.14 -28.38 -17.49
N SER A 591 -25.64 -29.62 -17.53
CA SER A 591 -26.92 -29.97 -18.15
C SER A 591 -27.61 -31.16 -17.46
N LYS A 592 -28.83 -31.53 -17.91
CA LYS A 592 -29.62 -32.65 -17.35
C LYS A 592 -29.00 -34.05 -17.54
N SER A 593 -27.88 -34.14 -18.27
CA SER A 593 -27.09 -35.35 -18.50
C SER A 593 -25.61 -34.96 -18.59
N PRO A 594 -24.96 -34.60 -17.46
CA PRO A 594 -23.62 -34.01 -17.47
C PRO A 594 -22.56 -34.99 -17.97
N GLY A 595 -21.74 -34.55 -18.93
CA GLY A 595 -20.54 -35.23 -19.40
C GLY A 595 -19.29 -34.46 -18.98
N VAL A 596 -18.10 -35.00 -19.28
CA VAL A 596 -16.83 -34.26 -19.16
C VAL A 596 -16.54 -33.57 -20.47
N ASP A 597 -15.96 -32.37 -20.42
CA ASP A 597 -15.57 -31.69 -21.64
C ASP A 597 -14.32 -32.30 -22.29
N VAL A 598 -14.30 -32.26 -23.61
CA VAL A 598 -13.16 -32.72 -24.40
C VAL A 598 -12.07 -31.64 -24.39
N GLY A 599 -10.85 -32.00 -24.04
CA GLY A 599 -9.67 -31.11 -24.02
C GLY A 599 -9.14 -30.86 -22.61
N ALA A 600 -8.20 -29.92 -22.51
CA ALA A 600 -7.55 -29.54 -21.25
C ALA A 600 -8.38 -28.61 -20.36
N TYR A 601 -9.40 -27.94 -20.92
CA TYR A 601 -10.26 -27.00 -20.19
C TYR A 601 -11.65 -27.59 -19.99
N GLU A 602 -12.29 -27.21 -18.89
CA GLU A 602 -13.71 -27.45 -18.61
C GLU A 602 -14.49 -26.13 -18.74
N TYR A 603 -15.60 -26.15 -19.47
CA TYR A 603 -16.52 -25.04 -19.62
C TYR A 603 -17.40 -24.87 -18.38
N GLN A 604 -17.58 -23.62 -17.95
CA GLN A 604 -18.36 -23.29 -16.75
C GLN A 604 -19.81 -22.88 -17.11
N PRO A 605 -20.85 -23.44 -16.46
CA PRO A 605 -22.24 -23.06 -16.69
C PRO A 605 -22.55 -21.65 -16.17
N GLY A 606 -23.23 -20.84 -16.99
CA GLY A 606 -23.54 -19.43 -16.68
C GLY A 606 -22.74 -18.41 -17.50
N GLY A 607 -21.97 -18.87 -18.49
CA GLY A 607 -21.08 -18.02 -19.28
C GLY A 607 -19.63 -18.14 -18.82
N ALA A 608 -18.73 -17.53 -19.57
CA ALA A 608 -17.30 -17.56 -19.28
C ALA A 608 -16.72 -16.17 -19.49
N ILE A 609 -15.73 -15.82 -18.67
CA ILE A 609 -14.98 -14.58 -18.81
C ILE A 609 -13.57 -14.91 -19.29
N TYR A 610 -13.05 -14.11 -20.21
CA TYR A 610 -11.74 -14.31 -20.81
C TYR A 610 -10.92 -13.04 -20.66
N VAL A 611 -9.85 -13.10 -19.89
CA VAL A 611 -8.93 -11.97 -19.72
C VAL A 611 -8.11 -11.80 -21.00
N GLN A 612 -8.27 -10.68 -21.68
CA GLN A 612 -7.59 -10.33 -22.94
C GLN A 612 -6.24 -9.63 -22.72
N ARG A 613 -5.98 -9.10 -21.53
CA ARG A 613 -4.69 -8.55 -21.08
C ARG A 613 -4.83 -8.03 -19.64
N PRO A 614 -3.75 -7.95 -18.85
CA PRO A 614 -2.40 -8.47 -19.13
C PRO A 614 -2.35 -10.01 -19.15
N GLY A 615 -1.18 -10.58 -19.46
CA GLY A 615 -0.94 -12.03 -19.48
C GLY A 615 -1.33 -12.75 -20.77
N GLN A 616 -1.11 -12.12 -21.93
CA GLN A 616 -1.32 -12.74 -23.26
C GLN A 616 -0.04 -12.86 -24.10
N THR A 617 1.07 -12.28 -23.63
CA THR A 617 2.39 -12.37 -24.26
C THR A 617 3.33 -13.14 -23.34
N ALA A 618 4.08 -14.11 -23.88
CA ALA A 618 5.11 -14.81 -23.10
C ALA A 618 6.17 -13.82 -22.59
N ASN A 619 6.70 -14.05 -21.38
CA ASN A 619 7.70 -13.17 -20.74
C ASN A 619 7.26 -11.71 -20.63
N GLN A 620 5.95 -11.45 -20.50
CA GLN A 620 5.47 -10.08 -20.31
C GLN A 620 6.00 -9.55 -18.98
N VAL A 621 6.73 -8.44 -19.02
CA VAL A 621 7.20 -7.70 -17.85
C VAL A 621 6.51 -6.34 -17.84
N LEU A 622 5.87 -6.01 -16.72
CA LEU A 622 5.21 -4.75 -16.48
C LEU A 622 5.94 -3.99 -15.37
N GLU A 623 6.04 -2.66 -15.50
CA GLU A 623 6.70 -1.86 -14.47
C GLU A 623 5.67 -1.45 -13.38
N ALA A 624 6.03 -1.67 -12.13
CA ALA A 624 5.22 -1.33 -10.96
C ALA A 624 4.75 0.14 -10.98
N GLY A 625 3.52 0.38 -10.52
CA GLY A 625 2.92 1.72 -10.50
C GLY A 625 2.39 2.24 -11.85
N LEU A 626 2.58 1.51 -12.96
CA LEU A 626 1.94 1.82 -14.23
C LEU A 626 0.43 1.52 -14.17
N PRO A 627 -0.45 2.41 -14.68
CA PRO A 627 -1.82 2.03 -15.00
C PRO A 627 -1.80 1.03 -16.15
N GLN A 628 -2.23 -0.19 -15.87
CA GLN A 628 -2.41 -1.25 -16.84
C GLN A 628 -3.89 -1.43 -17.15
N THR A 629 -4.18 -1.61 -18.44
CA THR A 629 -5.54 -1.99 -18.83
C THR A 629 -5.71 -3.48 -18.61
N VAL A 630 -6.55 -3.84 -17.64
CA VAL A 630 -7.14 -5.18 -17.56
C VAL A 630 -8.35 -5.18 -18.48
N ALA A 631 -8.29 -5.95 -19.57
CA ALA A 631 -9.41 -6.07 -20.50
C ALA A 631 -9.90 -7.51 -20.50
N TRP A 632 -11.20 -7.71 -20.68
CA TRP A 632 -11.81 -9.01 -20.78
C TRP A 632 -12.93 -9.04 -21.81
N THR A 633 -13.21 -10.22 -22.32
CA THR A 633 -14.43 -10.55 -23.06
C THR A 633 -15.25 -11.53 -22.23
N TYR A 634 -16.54 -11.64 -22.50
CA TYR A 634 -17.35 -12.68 -21.89
C TYR A 634 -18.36 -13.24 -22.88
N ASP A 635 -18.63 -14.52 -22.74
CA ASP A 635 -19.57 -15.30 -23.56
C ASP A 635 -20.66 -15.89 -22.65
N GLY A 636 -21.90 -15.96 -23.12
CA GLY A 636 -23.05 -16.37 -22.30
C GLY A 636 -23.54 -15.30 -21.30
N ALA A 637 -24.28 -15.74 -20.27
CA ALA A 637 -25.02 -14.88 -19.36
C ALA A 637 -24.22 -14.52 -18.09
N VAL A 638 -23.21 -13.68 -18.24
CA VAL A 638 -22.40 -13.19 -17.11
C VAL A 638 -23.18 -12.15 -16.29
N GLY A 639 -23.15 -12.27 -14.96
CA GLY A 639 -23.82 -11.39 -14.01
C GLY A 639 -23.26 -9.96 -14.02
N THR A 640 -23.96 -9.07 -13.31
CA THR A 640 -23.60 -7.64 -13.26
C THR A 640 -22.62 -7.30 -12.16
N ASN A 641 -22.28 -8.24 -11.28
CA ASN A 641 -21.41 -8.03 -10.13
C ASN A 641 -20.05 -8.70 -10.34
N LEU A 642 -19.21 -8.09 -11.19
CA LEU A 642 -17.87 -8.61 -11.49
C LEU A 642 -16.82 -8.08 -10.51
N MET A 643 -15.93 -8.93 -10.05
CA MET A 643 -14.79 -8.57 -9.21
C MET A 643 -13.48 -8.91 -9.92
N LEU A 644 -12.55 -7.97 -9.90
CA LEU A 644 -11.20 -8.11 -10.40
C LEU A 644 -10.24 -8.32 -9.25
N GLU A 645 -9.37 -9.32 -9.41
CA GLU A 645 -8.40 -9.77 -8.41
C GLU A 645 -7.06 -10.08 -9.07
N TYR A 646 -5.97 -10.10 -8.31
CA TYR A 646 -4.69 -10.66 -8.73
C TYR A 646 -4.10 -11.57 -7.67
N THR A 647 -3.16 -12.42 -8.09
CA THR A 647 -2.33 -13.20 -7.19
C THR A 647 -0.91 -13.26 -7.73
N PHE A 648 0.06 -13.40 -6.82
CA PHE A 648 1.45 -13.72 -7.15
C PHE A 648 1.73 -15.23 -7.02
N ASN A 649 0.82 -15.97 -6.38
CA ASN A 649 0.92 -17.40 -6.19
C ASN A 649 0.68 -18.14 -7.50
N PHE A 650 1.08 -19.40 -7.53
CA PHE A 650 0.72 -20.29 -8.61
C PHE A 650 -0.78 -20.58 -8.56
N LEU A 651 -1.37 -20.82 -9.74
CA LEU A 651 -2.76 -21.28 -9.80
C LEU A 651 -2.92 -22.72 -9.31
N THR A 652 -1.82 -23.45 -9.18
CA THR A 652 -1.75 -24.86 -8.77
C THR A 652 -1.58 -25.03 -7.26
N ASP A 653 -1.33 -23.93 -6.55
CA ASP A 653 -1.29 -23.88 -5.10
C ASP A 653 -2.67 -24.24 -4.53
N PRO A 654 -2.79 -25.30 -3.71
CA PRO A 654 -4.05 -25.71 -3.12
C PRO A 654 -4.68 -24.64 -2.20
N ALA A 655 -3.90 -23.64 -1.75
CA ALA A 655 -4.33 -22.53 -0.90
C ALA A 655 -4.19 -21.16 -1.58
N VAL A 656 -4.25 -21.10 -2.92
CA VAL A 656 -4.05 -19.84 -3.69
C VAL A 656 -4.89 -18.66 -3.17
N SER A 657 -4.22 -17.63 -2.65
CA SER A 657 -4.86 -16.40 -2.17
C SER A 657 -4.97 -15.34 -3.27
N TRP A 658 -6.06 -14.56 -3.27
CA TRP A 658 -6.34 -13.54 -4.30
C TRP A 658 -6.56 -12.16 -3.65
N GLN A 659 -5.86 -11.15 -4.15
CA GLN A 659 -6.00 -9.75 -3.73
C GLN A 659 -6.98 -8.99 -4.63
N VAL A 660 -7.93 -8.28 -4.03
CA VAL A 660 -8.97 -7.54 -4.78
C VAL A 660 -8.41 -6.25 -5.37
N MET A 661 -8.54 -6.09 -6.70
CA MET A 661 -8.25 -4.84 -7.40
C MET A 661 -9.44 -3.87 -7.36
N ALA A 662 -10.63 -4.40 -7.63
CA ALA A 662 -11.86 -3.66 -7.82
C ALA A 662 -13.07 -4.59 -7.78
N SER A 663 -14.18 -4.09 -7.25
CA SER A 663 -15.45 -4.83 -7.17
C SER A 663 -16.53 -4.13 -7.98
N ASN A 664 -17.55 -4.87 -8.40
CA ASN A 664 -18.69 -4.39 -9.18
C ASN A 664 -18.29 -3.71 -10.51
N VAL A 665 -17.33 -4.29 -11.21
CA VAL A 665 -16.70 -3.76 -12.42
C VAL A 665 -17.50 -4.21 -13.66
N TYR A 666 -18.71 -3.71 -13.85
CA TYR A 666 -19.56 -4.07 -15.00
C TYR A 666 -19.82 -2.88 -15.94
N LEU A 667 -19.46 -3.04 -17.22
CA LEU A 667 -19.79 -2.11 -18.30
C LEU A 667 -20.64 -2.86 -19.34
N GLY A 668 -21.95 -2.60 -19.33
CA GLY A 668 -22.95 -3.52 -19.85
C GLY A 668 -22.99 -3.83 -21.36
N SER A 669 -23.70 -4.92 -21.66
CA SER A 669 -24.27 -5.36 -22.95
C SER A 669 -23.37 -5.56 -24.18
N GLY A 670 -22.05 -5.38 -24.06
CA GLY A 670 -21.12 -5.44 -25.20
C GLY A 670 -20.26 -6.70 -25.35
N GLY A 671 -20.45 -7.73 -24.51
CA GLY A 671 -19.61 -8.95 -24.54
C GLY A 671 -18.14 -8.73 -24.19
N SER A 672 -17.79 -7.55 -23.66
CA SER A 672 -16.43 -7.18 -23.24
C SER A 672 -16.45 -6.09 -22.18
N GLY A 673 -15.34 -5.96 -21.45
CA GLY A 673 -15.13 -4.96 -20.42
C GLY A 673 -13.64 -4.59 -20.30
N SER A 674 -13.38 -3.47 -19.61
CA SER A 674 -12.03 -3.01 -19.34
C SER A 674 -11.96 -2.19 -18.06
N TYR A 675 -10.87 -2.33 -17.33
CA TYR A 675 -10.56 -1.62 -16.10
C TYR A 675 -9.11 -1.14 -16.14
N ILE A 676 -8.84 0.03 -15.57
CA ILE A 676 -7.47 0.54 -15.42
C ILE A 676 -7.00 0.19 -14.01
N TRP A 677 -6.11 -0.80 -13.94
CA TRP A 677 -5.48 -1.26 -12.71
C TRP A 677 -4.13 -0.59 -12.53
N THR A 678 -3.92 0.10 -11.41
CA THR A 678 -2.58 0.56 -11.02
C THR A 678 -1.82 -0.62 -10.45
N LEU A 679 -0.72 -1.02 -11.10
CA LEU A 679 0.03 -2.20 -10.67
C LEU A 679 0.53 -2.05 -9.22
N PRO A 680 0.39 -3.10 -8.39
CA PRO A 680 0.93 -3.17 -7.06
C PRO A 680 2.41 -2.88 -7.10
N VAL A 681 2.86 -2.15 -6.12
CA VAL A 681 4.21 -1.64 -6.11
C VAL A 681 5.12 -2.62 -5.38
N THR A 682 5.31 -3.78 -6.01
CA THR A 682 6.13 -4.90 -5.54
C THR A 682 7.01 -5.40 -6.68
N ASN A 683 8.11 -6.07 -6.35
CA ASN A 683 8.85 -6.86 -7.31
C ASN A 683 8.29 -8.28 -7.27
N ALA A 684 7.43 -8.61 -8.22
CA ALA A 684 6.81 -9.92 -8.34
C ALA A 684 7.07 -10.45 -9.75
N PRO A 685 8.02 -11.36 -9.96
CA PRO A 685 8.31 -11.96 -11.25
C PRO A 685 7.15 -12.81 -11.78
N ARG A 686 6.12 -13.05 -10.98
CA ARG A 686 4.84 -13.62 -11.40
C ARG A 686 3.68 -12.83 -10.85
N CYS A 687 2.67 -12.66 -11.70
CA CYS A 687 1.35 -12.19 -11.35
C CYS A 687 0.34 -12.80 -12.33
N TYR A 688 -0.82 -13.20 -11.82
CA TYR A 688 -2.03 -13.46 -12.60
C TYR A 688 -3.07 -12.41 -12.27
N VAL A 689 -3.95 -12.13 -13.22
CA VAL A 689 -5.19 -11.40 -12.95
C VAL A 689 -6.37 -12.31 -13.18
N ARG A 690 -7.36 -12.22 -12.30
CA ARG A 690 -8.63 -12.91 -12.40
C ARG A 690 -9.77 -11.91 -12.42
N ILE A 691 -10.81 -12.25 -13.15
CA ILE A 691 -12.11 -11.63 -13.03
C ILE A 691 -13.13 -12.72 -12.72
N ARG A 692 -13.93 -12.52 -11.68
CA ARG A 692 -14.99 -13.45 -11.30
C ARG A 692 -16.32 -12.74 -11.12
N ASP A 693 -17.40 -13.41 -11.51
CA ASP A 693 -18.75 -13.02 -11.10
C ASP A 693 -18.93 -13.39 -9.62
N VAL A 694 -19.31 -12.40 -8.80
CA VAL A 694 -19.50 -12.58 -7.36
C VAL A 694 -20.78 -13.39 -7.09
N ASP A 695 -21.80 -13.22 -7.93
CA ASP A 695 -23.11 -13.86 -7.74
C ASP A 695 -23.09 -15.30 -8.29
N ASN A 696 -22.19 -15.58 -9.22
CA ASN A 696 -21.89 -16.92 -9.70
C ASN A 696 -20.36 -17.14 -9.76
N PRO A 697 -19.71 -17.57 -8.66
CA PRO A 697 -18.25 -17.70 -8.56
C PRO A 697 -17.59 -18.60 -9.62
N LEU A 698 -18.39 -19.38 -10.34
CA LEU A 698 -17.98 -20.27 -11.42
C LEU A 698 -17.71 -19.52 -12.73
N VAL A 699 -18.30 -18.34 -12.89
CA VAL A 699 -18.08 -17.48 -14.06
C VAL A 699 -16.84 -16.66 -13.77
N THR A 700 -15.69 -17.28 -13.98
CA THR A 700 -14.38 -16.71 -13.72
C THR A 700 -13.48 -16.78 -14.95
N GLY A 701 -12.55 -15.85 -15.06
CA GLY A 701 -11.55 -15.78 -16.12
C GLY A 701 -10.22 -15.36 -15.56
N VAL A 702 -9.17 -16.13 -15.82
CA VAL A 702 -7.79 -15.84 -15.40
C VAL A 702 -6.96 -15.47 -16.63
N SER A 703 -5.96 -14.60 -16.48
CA SER A 703 -4.98 -14.33 -17.53
C SER A 703 -4.34 -15.63 -18.02
N ALA A 704 -4.22 -15.79 -19.34
CA ALA A 704 -3.75 -17.04 -19.92
C ALA A 704 -2.32 -17.37 -19.48
N LEU A 705 -1.46 -16.35 -19.40
CA LEU A 705 -0.04 -16.43 -19.07
C LEU A 705 0.25 -15.63 -17.82
N GLU A 706 1.24 -16.08 -17.07
CA GLU A 706 1.89 -15.25 -16.07
C GLU A 706 2.60 -14.04 -16.70
N PHE A 707 2.73 -12.98 -15.93
CA PHE A 707 3.55 -11.83 -16.25
C PHE A 707 4.28 -11.33 -15.00
N ALA A 708 5.45 -10.70 -15.18
CA ALA A 708 6.22 -10.11 -14.09
C ALA A 708 5.82 -8.65 -13.84
N ILE A 709 6.00 -8.20 -12.60
CA ILE A 709 5.97 -6.82 -12.14
C ILE A 709 7.35 -6.50 -11.58
N THR A 710 8.05 -5.53 -12.19
CA THR A 710 9.37 -5.08 -11.71
C THR A 710 9.30 -3.74 -11.01
N ASN A 711 10.25 -3.47 -10.11
CA ASN A 711 10.39 -2.17 -9.44
C ASN A 711 10.41 -1.00 -10.44
N GLY A 712 9.72 0.09 -10.08
CA GLY A 712 9.52 1.22 -10.98
C GLY A 712 9.31 2.55 -10.26
N ILE A 713 9.57 3.64 -11.00
CA ILE A 713 9.14 4.99 -10.62
C ILE A 713 8.49 5.62 -11.86
N GLN A 714 7.35 6.28 -11.72
CA GLN A 714 6.67 6.84 -12.89
C GLN A 714 5.85 8.09 -12.61
N ILE A 715 6.04 9.12 -13.45
CA ILE A 715 5.18 10.30 -13.52
C ILE A 715 3.90 9.96 -14.30
N TYR A 716 2.74 10.08 -13.64
CA TYR A 716 1.42 9.86 -14.24
C TYR A 716 0.59 11.16 -14.36
N SER A 717 1.02 12.26 -13.73
CA SER A 717 0.45 13.59 -13.94
C SER A 717 1.55 14.60 -14.24
N PRO A 718 1.39 15.45 -15.27
CA PRO A 718 0.18 15.65 -16.06
C PRO A 718 -0.07 14.60 -17.17
N THR A 719 -1.34 14.43 -17.57
CA THR A 719 -1.78 13.47 -18.61
C THR A 719 -2.07 14.16 -19.96
N GLY A 720 -1.71 13.52 -21.08
CA GLY A 720 -2.03 13.99 -22.45
C GLY A 720 -0.81 14.02 -23.38
N ALA A 721 -1.01 14.06 -24.71
CA ALA A 721 0.10 14.07 -25.67
C ALA A 721 0.92 15.38 -25.63
N VAL A 722 0.22 16.52 -25.55
CA VAL A 722 0.82 17.85 -25.33
C VAL A 722 -0.04 18.61 -24.31
N VAL A 723 0.57 19.18 -23.28
CA VAL A 723 -0.12 19.96 -22.24
C VAL A 723 0.46 21.37 -22.20
N SER A 724 -0.40 22.39 -22.21
CA SER A 724 0.01 23.80 -22.20
C SER A 724 -0.18 24.42 -20.81
N TYR A 725 0.87 25.07 -20.31
CA TYR A 725 0.88 25.84 -19.07
C TYR A 725 1.32 27.28 -19.34
N TYR A 726 0.99 28.16 -18.40
CA TYR A 726 1.38 29.57 -18.44
C TYR A 726 2.36 29.89 -17.32
N LEU A 727 3.31 30.79 -17.60
CA LEU A 727 4.20 31.35 -16.58
C LEU A 727 3.36 31.99 -15.46
N GLY A 728 3.70 31.71 -14.19
CA GLY A 728 2.91 32.11 -13.01
C GLY A 728 1.87 31.09 -12.54
N GLN A 729 1.75 29.93 -13.20
CA GLN A 729 0.90 28.82 -12.73
C GLN A 729 1.66 27.81 -11.86
N THR A 730 0.93 27.08 -11.01
CA THR A 730 1.42 25.89 -10.29
C THR A 730 1.00 24.63 -11.04
N VAL A 731 1.97 23.78 -11.39
CA VAL A 731 1.76 22.50 -12.08
C VAL A 731 1.87 21.36 -11.08
N ASN A 732 0.83 20.53 -10.96
CA ASN A 732 0.86 19.35 -10.10
C ASN A 732 1.51 18.18 -10.82
N VAL A 733 2.74 17.87 -10.43
CA VAL A 733 3.49 16.69 -10.89
C VAL A 733 3.23 15.56 -9.90
N ALA A 734 2.64 14.47 -10.37
CA ALA A 734 2.34 13.30 -9.53
C ALA A 734 3.01 12.04 -10.08
N TRP A 735 3.54 11.22 -9.19
CA TRP A 735 4.27 10.00 -9.51
C TRP A 735 4.02 8.88 -8.50
N ALA A 736 4.24 7.64 -8.93
CA ALA A 736 4.26 6.44 -8.09
C ALA A 736 5.70 5.89 -8.00
N SER A 737 6.04 5.22 -6.90
CA SER A 737 7.34 4.59 -6.64
C SER A 737 7.24 3.38 -5.72
N SER A 738 8.09 2.36 -5.92
CA SER A 738 8.13 1.17 -5.06
C SER A 738 8.46 1.47 -3.59
N PRO A 739 7.86 0.75 -2.62
CA PRO A 739 8.31 0.71 -1.23
C PRO A 739 9.79 0.32 -1.20
N GLY A 740 10.59 1.00 -0.38
CA GLY A 740 12.03 0.75 -0.30
C GLY A 740 12.87 1.42 -1.40
N THR A 741 12.29 2.11 -2.38
CA THR A 741 13.07 3.12 -3.12
C THR A 741 13.42 4.24 -2.14
N ASN A 742 14.69 4.68 -2.11
CA ASN A 742 15.23 5.67 -1.16
C ASN A 742 14.17 6.69 -0.73
N SER A 743 14.08 6.99 0.57
CA SER A 743 13.03 7.83 1.21
C SER A 743 12.80 9.22 0.59
N THR A 744 13.62 9.60 -0.41
CA THR A 744 13.60 10.88 -1.12
C THR A 744 13.72 10.73 -2.65
N ALA A 745 12.90 11.47 -3.41
CA ALA A 745 12.98 11.69 -4.85
C ALA A 745 13.37 13.15 -5.17
N THR A 746 14.10 13.32 -6.27
CA THR A 746 14.42 14.63 -6.85
C THR A 746 13.65 14.80 -8.15
N LEU A 747 12.97 15.94 -8.31
CA LEU A 747 12.22 16.27 -9.52
C LEU A 747 13.01 17.22 -10.40
N GLY A 748 12.79 17.16 -11.72
CA GLY A 748 13.44 18.03 -12.70
C GLY A 748 12.51 18.48 -13.81
N LEU A 749 12.68 19.71 -14.29
CA LEU A 749 12.00 20.24 -15.48
C LEU A 749 13.02 20.51 -16.60
N SER A 750 12.78 19.92 -17.76
CA SER A 750 13.54 20.16 -18.99
C SER A 750 12.82 21.17 -19.87
N THR A 751 13.59 22.02 -20.56
CA THR A 751 13.10 22.92 -21.60
C THR A 751 13.60 22.56 -23.00
N ASN A 752 14.34 21.45 -23.15
CA ASN A 752 15.00 21.03 -24.37
C ASN A 752 14.70 19.56 -24.74
N GLY A 753 13.48 19.10 -24.49
CA GLY A 753 13.02 17.76 -24.88
C GLY A 753 13.55 16.62 -24.01
N GLY A 754 14.13 16.93 -22.84
CA GLY A 754 14.68 15.95 -21.91
C GLY A 754 16.20 15.76 -21.99
N ALA A 755 16.93 16.58 -22.75
CA ALA A 755 18.39 16.48 -22.83
C ALA A 755 19.10 17.07 -21.59
N LEU A 756 18.52 18.11 -20.97
CA LEU A 756 18.98 18.70 -19.70
C LEU A 756 17.78 18.98 -18.80
N TYR A 757 17.98 18.81 -17.49
CA TYR A 757 16.96 19.06 -16.46
C TYR A 757 17.45 20.08 -15.44
N ARG A 758 16.55 20.99 -15.06
CA ARG A 758 16.71 21.85 -13.89
C ARG A 758 16.04 21.15 -12.71
N LEU A 759 16.84 20.76 -11.72
CA LEU A 759 16.37 20.00 -10.58
C LEU A 759 15.79 20.91 -9.48
N THR A 760 14.87 20.38 -8.67
CA THR A 760 14.47 21.02 -7.41
C THR A 760 15.65 21.02 -6.43
N ASN A 761 15.69 22.01 -5.54
CA ASN A 761 16.74 22.11 -4.51
C ASN A 761 16.47 21.21 -3.29
N ALA A 762 15.30 20.56 -3.22
CA ALA A 762 14.87 19.76 -2.10
C ALA A 762 14.52 18.34 -2.54
N ALA A 763 14.89 17.37 -1.71
CA ALA A 763 14.44 16.00 -1.78
C ALA A 763 12.96 15.92 -1.31
N HIS A 764 12.12 15.24 -2.07
CA HIS A 764 10.69 15.05 -1.78
C HIS A 764 10.45 13.61 -1.34
N VAL A 765 9.49 13.33 -0.45
CA VAL A 765 9.23 11.96 0.01
C VAL A 765 8.86 11.05 -1.17
N ALA A 766 9.44 9.84 -1.22
CA ALA A 766 9.19 8.84 -2.26
C ALA A 766 8.63 7.51 -1.73
N GLY A 767 8.31 7.43 -0.44
CA GLY A 767 8.00 6.18 0.27
C GLY A 767 6.52 5.76 0.30
N GLY A 768 5.68 6.20 -0.66
CA GLY A 768 4.26 5.84 -0.72
C GLY A 768 3.76 5.52 -2.13
N ALA A 769 2.64 4.78 -2.22
CA ALA A 769 2.02 4.34 -3.48
C ALA A 769 1.70 5.50 -4.45
N THR A 770 1.46 6.70 -3.93
CA THR A 770 1.23 7.92 -4.72
C THR A 770 1.89 9.13 -4.07
N ASN A 771 2.61 9.92 -4.86
CA ASN A 771 3.29 11.15 -4.43
C ASN A 771 2.91 12.31 -5.36
N ALA A 772 2.88 13.54 -4.85
CA ALA A 772 2.57 14.73 -5.64
C ALA A 772 3.36 15.96 -5.19
N TYR A 773 3.69 16.82 -6.15
CA TYR A 773 4.39 18.08 -5.94
C TYR A 773 3.79 19.19 -6.80
N GLY A 774 3.43 20.31 -6.16
CA GLY A 774 2.99 21.53 -6.84
C GLY A 774 4.18 22.38 -7.28
N TRP A 775 4.52 22.36 -8.57
CA TRP A 775 5.64 23.10 -9.14
C TRP A 775 5.21 24.49 -9.63
N PHE A 776 5.63 25.54 -8.93
CA PHE A 776 5.34 26.93 -9.33
C PHE A 776 6.29 27.41 -10.46
N LEU A 777 5.71 27.88 -11.57
CA LEU A 777 6.44 28.34 -12.77
C LEU A 777 6.80 29.83 -12.65
N ASP A 778 7.82 30.14 -11.85
CA ASP A 778 8.19 31.51 -11.47
C ASP A 778 9.23 32.21 -12.38
N SER A 779 9.80 31.50 -13.35
CA SER A 779 10.94 32.00 -14.14
C SER A 779 10.71 31.89 -15.64
N ALA A 780 11.05 32.95 -16.37
CA ALA A 780 11.08 32.97 -17.84
C ALA A 780 11.99 31.89 -18.43
N ALA A 781 12.88 31.32 -17.62
CA ALA A 781 13.76 30.25 -18.01
C ALA A 781 13.05 28.88 -18.16
N TYR A 782 11.78 28.77 -17.78
CA TYR A 782 10.93 27.59 -18.01
C TYR A 782 10.20 27.63 -19.35
N LEU A 783 10.22 28.76 -20.08
CA LEU A 783 9.53 28.87 -21.37
C LEU A 783 10.07 27.82 -22.36
N THR A 784 9.17 27.00 -22.88
CA THR A 784 9.51 25.91 -23.81
C THR A 784 8.28 25.46 -24.59
N THR A 785 8.48 24.95 -25.80
CA THR A 785 7.44 24.21 -26.56
C THR A 785 7.67 22.70 -26.53
N ASN A 786 8.73 22.25 -25.85
CA ASN A 786 9.18 20.86 -25.81
C ASN A 786 9.75 20.52 -24.44
N GLY A 787 9.03 20.83 -23.37
CA GLY A 787 9.46 20.52 -22.02
C GLY A 787 9.10 19.10 -21.60
N ARG A 788 9.75 18.61 -20.55
CA ARG A 788 9.43 17.34 -19.88
C ARG A 788 9.75 17.41 -18.39
N PHE A 789 8.96 16.73 -17.56
CA PHE A 789 9.31 16.49 -16.16
C PHE A 789 10.13 15.21 -16.03
N ARG A 790 10.98 15.13 -15.02
CA ARG A 790 11.73 13.94 -14.62
C ARG A 790 11.65 13.75 -13.12
N VAL A 791 11.61 12.49 -12.68
CA VAL A 791 11.75 12.10 -11.28
C VAL A 791 12.90 11.10 -11.16
N VAL A 792 13.67 11.21 -10.08
CA VAL A 792 14.80 10.32 -9.77
C VAL A 792 14.75 9.93 -8.30
N SER A 793 14.80 8.64 -7.99
CA SER A 793 14.93 8.12 -6.61
C SER A 793 15.64 6.78 -6.64
N GLY A 794 16.55 6.51 -5.69
CA GLY A 794 17.16 5.18 -5.57
C GLY A 794 17.89 4.64 -6.80
N GLY A 795 18.38 5.51 -7.69
CA GLY A 795 18.96 5.12 -8.98
C GLY A 795 17.93 4.90 -10.10
N LEU A 796 16.64 4.82 -9.79
CA LEU A 796 15.55 4.80 -10.77
C LEU A 796 15.30 6.20 -11.33
N THR A 797 14.93 6.29 -12.61
CA THR A 797 14.63 7.55 -13.29
C THR A 797 13.42 7.37 -14.20
N ASN A 798 12.51 8.33 -14.19
CA ASN A 798 11.41 8.40 -15.15
C ASN A 798 11.23 9.81 -15.71
N THR A 799 10.80 9.90 -16.96
CA THR A 799 10.51 11.15 -17.67
C THR A 799 9.05 11.15 -18.11
N SER A 800 8.36 12.27 -17.94
CA SER A 800 6.95 12.41 -18.31
C SER A 800 6.72 12.07 -19.78
N ALA A 801 5.72 11.23 -20.06
CA ALA A 801 5.32 10.89 -21.43
C ALA A 801 4.81 12.13 -22.19
N SER A 802 4.02 12.95 -21.51
CA SER A 802 3.52 14.23 -22.00
C SER A 802 4.65 15.21 -22.31
N VAL A 803 4.62 15.78 -23.51
CA VAL A 803 5.40 16.96 -23.83
C VAL A 803 4.64 18.18 -23.31
N LEU A 804 5.33 19.08 -22.62
CA LEU A 804 4.70 20.30 -22.11
C LEU A 804 5.16 21.53 -22.90
N SER A 805 4.21 22.45 -23.12
CA SER A 805 4.47 23.79 -23.64
C SER A 805 4.21 24.80 -22.52
N ILE A 806 5.25 25.50 -22.07
CA ILE A 806 5.10 26.60 -21.12
C ILE A 806 5.21 27.90 -21.89
N CYS A 807 4.06 28.54 -22.09
CA CYS A 807 3.93 29.84 -22.75
C CYS A 807 3.95 30.95 -21.71
N GLY A 808 4.32 32.17 -22.11
CA GLY A 808 4.35 33.28 -21.17
C GLY A 808 5.09 34.52 -21.66
N LEU A 809 5.06 35.53 -20.81
CA LEU A 809 5.80 36.79 -20.94
C LEU A 809 6.65 36.97 -19.69
N GLY A 810 7.97 36.95 -19.84
CA GLY A 810 8.90 37.15 -18.74
C GLY A 810 9.61 38.49 -18.88
N ILE A 811 9.32 39.46 -18.01
CA ILE A 811 9.99 40.76 -18.02
C ILE A 811 11.42 40.59 -17.47
N THR A 812 12.42 41.00 -18.25
CA THR A 812 13.85 40.90 -17.94
C THR A 812 14.52 42.26 -17.75
N SER A 813 13.82 43.36 -18.04
CA SER A 813 14.29 44.71 -17.71
C SER A 813 13.08 45.64 -17.56
N PRO A 814 13.04 46.52 -16.54
CA PRO A 814 13.99 46.66 -15.43
C PRO A 814 14.17 45.36 -14.62
N GLN A 815 15.30 45.21 -13.94
CA GLN A 815 15.53 44.06 -13.06
C GLN A 815 14.75 44.25 -11.75
N LEU A 816 14.48 43.16 -11.04
CA LEU A 816 13.87 43.21 -9.70
C LEU A 816 14.63 44.19 -8.80
N GLY A 817 13.92 45.12 -8.16
CA GLY A 817 14.51 46.12 -7.26
C GLY A 817 15.37 47.19 -7.94
N ALA A 818 15.36 47.28 -9.28
CA ALA A 818 16.08 48.33 -9.99
C ALA A 818 15.51 49.72 -9.65
N THR A 819 16.39 50.73 -9.63
CA THR A 819 15.99 52.14 -9.55
C THR A 819 16.14 52.79 -10.91
N VAL A 820 15.05 53.31 -11.47
CA VAL A 820 15.02 54.09 -12.71
C VAL A 820 14.58 55.52 -12.42
N GLN A 821 14.91 56.47 -13.29
CA GLN A 821 14.63 57.89 -13.06
C GLN A 821 13.47 58.39 -13.92
N THR A 822 12.63 59.28 -13.37
CA THR A 822 11.61 59.99 -14.16
C THR A 822 12.26 60.77 -15.31
N GLY A 823 11.62 60.83 -16.48
CA GLY A 823 12.16 61.51 -17.66
C GLY A 823 13.35 60.84 -18.36
N ALA A 824 13.97 59.81 -17.77
CA ALA A 824 15.02 59.03 -18.41
C ALA A 824 14.45 57.89 -19.26
N THR A 825 15.05 57.60 -20.41
CA THR A 825 14.63 56.44 -21.22
C THR A 825 15.04 55.12 -20.56
N VAL A 826 14.06 54.34 -20.16
CA VAL A 826 14.17 52.98 -19.63
C VAL A 826 13.88 51.99 -20.75
N THR A 827 14.78 51.03 -20.98
CA THR A 827 14.50 49.93 -21.90
C THR A 827 13.78 48.81 -21.16
N VAL A 828 12.48 48.67 -21.42
CA VAL A 828 11.70 47.50 -21.01
C VAL A 828 12.10 46.34 -21.90
N ARG A 829 12.54 45.22 -21.32
CA ARG A 829 12.88 43.99 -22.07
C ARG A 829 12.05 42.84 -21.54
N TRP A 830 11.60 41.98 -22.42
CA TRP A 830 10.91 40.75 -22.04
C TRP A 830 11.23 39.62 -23.00
N VAL A 831 11.13 38.40 -22.49
CA VAL A 831 11.11 37.18 -23.30
C VAL A 831 9.67 36.76 -23.49
N SER A 832 9.30 36.42 -24.71
CA SER A 832 7.95 35.97 -25.05
C SER A 832 7.99 34.57 -25.66
N LEU A 833 7.00 33.75 -25.31
CA LEU A 833 6.69 32.53 -26.04
C LEU A 833 5.17 32.34 -26.07
N GLY A 834 4.59 32.32 -27.26
CA GLY A 834 3.16 32.05 -27.46
C GLY A 834 2.23 33.25 -27.22
N ALA A 835 2.74 34.45 -26.93
CA ALA A 835 1.94 35.62 -26.59
C ALA A 835 1.34 36.38 -27.79
N GLY A 836 1.45 35.84 -29.02
CA GLY A 836 0.98 36.50 -30.25
C GLY A 836 1.91 37.63 -30.75
N ALA A 837 1.54 38.26 -31.87
CA ALA A 837 2.39 39.24 -32.55
C ALA A 837 2.40 40.64 -31.89
N ARG A 838 1.53 40.87 -30.90
CA ARG A 838 1.39 42.16 -30.22
C ARG A 838 1.09 41.99 -28.73
N VAL A 839 1.68 42.85 -27.91
CA VAL A 839 1.47 42.90 -26.46
C VAL A 839 1.16 44.33 -26.01
N ASN A 840 0.47 44.45 -24.87
CA ASN A 840 0.26 45.73 -24.19
C ASN A 840 1.25 45.85 -23.05
N ILE A 841 1.73 47.06 -22.80
CA ILE A 841 2.61 47.38 -21.68
C ILE A 841 1.87 48.38 -20.81
N ASP A 842 1.65 48.02 -19.55
CA ASP A 842 1.03 48.85 -18.54
C ASP A 842 2.00 49.10 -17.37
N TYR A 843 1.87 50.27 -16.76
CA TYR A 843 2.63 50.71 -15.61
C TYR A 843 1.71 51.00 -14.43
N SER A 844 2.10 50.54 -13.25
CA SER A 844 1.42 50.85 -12.00
C SER A 844 2.38 51.57 -11.07
N SER A 845 1.96 52.73 -10.55
CA SER A 845 2.69 53.50 -9.54
C SER A 845 2.25 53.15 -8.10
N ASP A 846 1.21 52.35 -7.92
CA ASP A 846 0.56 52.06 -6.64
C ASP A 846 0.66 50.59 -6.21
N GLY A 847 1.64 49.84 -6.74
CA GLY A 847 1.86 48.44 -6.36
C GLY A 847 0.82 47.46 -6.91
N GLY A 848 0.14 47.82 -8.00
CA GLY A 848 -0.81 46.97 -8.72
C GLY A 848 -2.28 47.27 -8.41
N GLY A 849 -2.58 48.33 -7.67
CA GLY A 849 -3.96 48.79 -7.42
C GLY A 849 -4.63 49.33 -8.68
N SER A 850 -3.88 50.06 -9.49
CA SER A 850 -4.29 50.60 -10.79
C SER A 850 -3.15 50.53 -11.80
N TYR A 851 -3.51 50.43 -13.08
CA TYR A 851 -2.56 50.33 -14.19
C TYR A 851 -2.89 51.37 -15.25
N VAL A 852 -1.88 52.12 -15.66
CA VAL A 852 -1.93 53.07 -16.78
C VAL A 852 -1.24 52.43 -17.97
N THR A 853 -1.89 52.45 -19.14
CA THR A 853 -1.29 51.89 -20.36
C THR A 853 -0.15 52.78 -20.84
N VAL A 854 1.05 52.20 -20.87
CA VAL A 854 2.25 52.82 -21.45
C VAL A 854 2.19 52.76 -22.96
N SER A 855 1.81 51.59 -23.50
CA SER A 855 1.64 51.40 -24.94
C SER A 855 0.73 50.22 -25.23
N ASN A 856 -0.11 50.36 -26.25
CA ASN A 856 -1.03 49.34 -26.72
C ASN A 856 -0.53 48.76 -28.05
N GLY A 857 -0.51 47.43 -28.17
CA GLY A 857 -0.19 46.76 -29.43
C GLY A 857 1.28 46.81 -29.86
N VAL A 858 2.21 46.85 -28.90
CA VAL A 858 3.66 46.79 -29.13
C VAL A 858 4.03 45.51 -29.88
N ALA A 859 4.86 45.63 -30.93
CA ALA A 859 5.29 44.47 -31.70
C ALA A 859 6.00 43.44 -30.81
N ASN A 860 5.60 42.19 -30.93
CA ASN A 860 6.11 41.08 -30.13
C ASN A 860 6.49 39.90 -31.04
N VAL A 861 7.65 39.32 -30.78
CA VAL A 861 8.13 38.08 -31.39
C VAL A 861 8.44 37.06 -30.30
N ASN A 862 8.35 35.76 -30.63
CA ASN A 862 8.87 34.75 -29.73
C ASN A 862 10.39 34.94 -29.56
N GLY A 863 10.88 34.91 -28.32
CA GLY A 863 12.24 35.27 -27.95
C GLY A 863 12.33 36.63 -27.26
N THR A 864 13.46 37.32 -27.41
CA THR A 864 13.73 38.59 -26.72
C THR A 864 13.11 39.77 -27.45
N ASN A 865 12.41 40.61 -26.71
CA ASN A 865 11.77 41.83 -27.17
C ASN A 865 12.22 43.01 -26.31
N GLN A 866 12.07 44.22 -26.85
CA GLN A 866 12.37 45.44 -26.11
C GLN A 866 11.46 46.60 -26.53
N PHE A 867 11.25 47.52 -25.60
CA PHE A 867 10.48 48.75 -25.79
C PHE A 867 11.13 49.88 -24.99
N ALA A 868 11.27 51.06 -25.61
CA ALA A 868 11.77 52.25 -24.93
C ALA A 868 10.61 52.95 -24.24
N TRP A 869 10.70 53.11 -22.92
CA TRP A 869 9.69 53.74 -22.08
C TRP A 869 10.32 54.88 -21.28
N ILE A 870 9.61 55.99 -21.13
CA ILE A 870 10.01 57.09 -20.25
C ILE A 870 8.99 57.16 -19.10
N PRO A 871 9.36 56.80 -17.86
CA PRO A 871 8.47 56.97 -16.71
C PRO A 871 8.32 58.44 -16.35
N PHE A 872 7.09 58.89 -16.10
CA PHE A 872 6.81 60.27 -15.68
C PHE A 872 6.22 60.38 -14.26
N VAL A 873 5.85 59.24 -13.66
CA VAL A 873 5.28 59.18 -12.30
C VAL A 873 6.23 58.39 -11.41
N ALA A 874 6.79 59.05 -10.39
CA ALA A 874 7.65 58.41 -9.40
C ALA A 874 6.87 57.41 -8.54
N SER A 875 7.52 56.30 -8.15
CA SER A 875 6.94 55.28 -7.28
C SER A 875 8.03 54.45 -6.60
N THR A 876 7.82 54.13 -5.32
CA THR A 876 8.70 53.23 -4.55
C THR A 876 8.28 51.76 -4.65
N ASN A 877 7.14 51.46 -5.29
CA ASN A 877 6.59 50.11 -5.43
C ASN A 877 6.01 49.90 -6.84
N ALA A 878 6.73 50.33 -7.86
CA ALA A 878 6.24 50.36 -9.22
C ALA A 878 6.19 48.95 -9.82
N LEU A 879 5.16 48.66 -10.61
CA LEU A 879 5.02 47.40 -11.35
C LEU A 879 4.91 47.66 -12.85
N LEU A 880 5.49 46.77 -13.64
CA LEU A 880 5.24 46.68 -15.07
C LEU A 880 4.45 45.40 -15.35
N ARG A 881 3.40 45.54 -16.15
CA ARG A 881 2.60 44.42 -16.65
C ARG A 881 2.68 44.41 -18.17
N ILE A 882 2.99 43.25 -18.73
CA ILE A 882 2.89 43.01 -20.16
C ILE A 882 1.83 41.95 -20.38
N SER A 883 0.82 42.23 -21.20
CA SER A 883 -0.25 41.28 -21.50
C SER A 883 -0.34 41.01 -23.00
N SER A 884 -0.61 39.76 -23.38
CA SER A 884 -0.91 39.44 -24.77
C SER A 884 -2.20 40.15 -25.22
N THR A 885 -2.21 40.60 -26.47
CA THR A 885 -3.43 41.13 -27.11
C THR A 885 -4.36 40.03 -27.63
N THR A 886 -3.88 38.78 -27.66
CA THR A 886 -4.59 37.64 -28.27
C THR A 886 -4.96 36.53 -27.29
N ASP A 887 -4.21 36.35 -26.19
CA ASP A 887 -4.53 35.37 -25.13
C ASP A 887 -4.48 36.04 -23.75
N VAL A 888 -5.65 36.20 -23.13
CA VAL A 888 -5.80 36.88 -21.83
C VAL A 888 -5.08 36.17 -20.69
N ASN A 889 -4.73 34.89 -20.83
CA ASN A 889 -4.01 34.12 -19.82
C ASN A 889 -2.50 34.36 -19.85
N ILE A 890 -1.97 34.97 -20.93
CA ILE A 890 -0.54 35.26 -21.07
C ILE A 890 -0.26 36.68 -20.57
N VAL A 891 0.08 36.78 -19.29
CA VAL A 891 0.46 38.04 -18.62
C VAL A 891 1.79 37.85 -17.91
N GLY A 892 2.70 38.80 -18.11
CA GLY A 892 3.95 38.91 -17.37
C GLY A 892 3.88 40.11 -16.43
N ILE A 893 4.10 39.89 -15.14
CA ILE A 893 4.20 40.97 -14.15
C ILE A 893 5.61 40.93 -13.57
N LEU A 894 6.29 42.06 -13.58
CA LEU A 894 7.57 42.23 -12.91
C LEU A 894 7.30 42.58 -11.46
N ALA A 895 7.92 41.87 -10.52
CA ALA A 895 7.90 42.23 -9.10
C ALA A 895 8.51 43.64 -8.85
N PRO A 896 8.22 44.29 -7.72
CA PRO A 896 8.43 45.74 -7.54
C PRO A 896 9.81 46.29 -7.92
N PHE A 897 9.82 47.46 -8.54
CA PHE A 897 11.02 48.28 -8.78
C PHE A 897 10.75 49.75 -8.41
N THR A 898 11.80 50.56 -8.29
CA THR A 898 11.68 51.98 -7.89
C THR A 898 11.80 52.89 -9.11
N VAL A 899 10.86 53.82 -9.27
CA VAL A 899 10.97 54.98 -10.14
C VAL A 899 11.27 56.20 -9.26
N SER A 900 12.53 56.61 -9.18
CA SER A 900 12.96 57.77 -8.41
C SER A 900 12.72 59.07 -9.17
N ASP A 901 12.22 60.08 -8.47
CA ASP A 901 12.05 61.42 -9.03
C ASP A 901 13.39 62.14 -9.18
N VAL A 902 13.61 62.81 -10.32
CA VAL A 902 14.76 63.72 -10.53
C VAL A 902 14.32 65.10 -10.06
N GLY A 903 14.47 65.35 -8.75
CA GLY A 903 13.90 66.52 -8.06
C GLY A 903 13.83 67.81 -8.89
N GLY A 904 12.59 68.25 -9.14
CA GLY A 904 12.25 69.52 -9.76
C GLY A 904 10.78 69.53 -10.22
N GLY A 905 9.89 70.11 -9.40
CA GLY A 905 8.44 70.10 -9.62
C GLY A 905 7.97 70.67 -10.96
N ALA A 906 6.78 70.22 -11.39
CA ALA A 906 5.98 70.71 -12.52
C ALA A 906 6.81 71.31 -13.65
N VAL A 907 7.29 70.45 -14.56
CA VAL A 907 7.95 70.90 -15.77
C VAL A 907 7.01 71.89 -16.48
N ASN A 908 7.52 73.10 -16.71
CA ASN A 908 6.91 74.17 -17.48
C ASN A 908 8.02 74.62 -18.44
N LEU A 909 8.25 73.81 -19.48
CA LEU A 909 9.33 73.95 -20.45
C LEU A 909 9.27 75.31 -21.17
N ALA A 910 8.07 75.85 -21.35
CA ALA A 910 7.84 77.16 -21.96
C ALA A 910 8.04 78.36 -21.01
N GLY A 911 8.05 78.14 -19.69
CA GLY A 911 8.18 79.20 -18.68
C GLY A 911 6.99 80.18 -18.63
N ASP A 912 5.83 79.81 -19.17
CA ASP A 912 4.66 80.71 -19.34
C ASP A 912 3.64 80.63 -18.20
N GLY A 913 3.82 79.68 -17.28
CA GLY A 913 3.11 79.62 -16.00
C GLY A 913 1.98 78.60 -15.97
N ILE A 914 1.87 77.75 -17.00
CA ILE A 914 0.97 76.60 -17.07
C ILE A 914 1.80 75.30 -17.03
N PRO A 915 1.39 74.25 -16.28
CA PRO A 915 2.13 72.98 -16.24
C PRO A 915 2.10 72.23 -17.59
N ASP A 916 3.24 71.69 -18.02
CA ASP A 916 3.35 70.92 -19.29
C ASP A 916 2.42 69.69 -19.30
N VAL A 917 2.20 69.11 -18.13
CA VAL A 917 1.29 67.96 -17.96
C VAL A 917 -0.15 68.29 -18.33
N TRP A 918 -0.62 69.51 -18.05
CA TRP A 918 -1.97 69.95 -18.41
C TRP A 918 -2.07 70.25 -19.91
N LYS A 919 -1.03 70.84 -20.51
CA LYS A 919 -0.97 71.06 -21.97
C LYS A 919 -1.08 69.75 -22.74
N LEU A 920 -0.35 68.72 -22.30
CA LEU A 920 -0.41 67.39 -22.91
C LEU A 920 -1.76 66.69 -22.77
N GLU A 921 -2.47 66.89 -21.65
CA GLU A 921 -3.80 66.31 -21.43
C GLU A 921 -4.80 66.74 -22.51
N TYR A 922 -4.76 68.01 -22.90
CA TYR A 922 -5.67 68.60 -23.90
C TYR A 922 -5.06 68.66 -25.32
N GLY A 923 -3.90 68.04 -25.54
CA GLY A 923 -3.27 67.97 -26.87
C GLY A 923 -2.62 69.27 -27.34
N LEU A 924 -2.35 70.22 -26.43
CA LEU A 924 -1.52 71.40 -26.67
C LEU A 924 -0.03 71.02 -26.61
N ASP A 925 0.80 71.73 -27.36
CA ASP A 925 2.24 71.45 -27.46
C ASP A 925 3.02 72.19 -26.35
N PRO A 926 3.65 71.49 -25.40
CA PRO A 926 4.39 72.12 -24.30
C PRO A 926 5.68 72.81 -24.74
N GLU A 927 6.21 72.48 -25.92
CA GLU A 927 7.50 72.97 -26.42
C GLU A 927 7.37 74.00 -27.56
N ASN A 928 6.16 74.23 -28.10
CA ASN A 928 5.95 75.00 -29.33
C ASN A 928 5.07 76.24 -29.12
N LEU A 929 5.64 77.42 -29.38
CA LEU A 929 5.00 78.74 -29.24
C LEU A 929 4.31 79.15 -30.55
N ASP A 930 3.48 78.26 -31.10
CA ASP A 930 2.84 78.39 -32.41
C ASP A 930 1.65 79.37 -32.45
N GLY A 931 1.36 80.04 -31.34
CA GLY A 931 0.30 81.04 -31.20
C GLY A 931 -1.07 80.46 -30.83
N VAL A 932 -1.13 79.17 -30.47
CA VAL A 932 -2.30 78.55 -29.82
C VAL A 932 -1.98 77.94 -28.44
N SER A 933 -0.71 77.60 -28.16
CA SER A 933 -0.34 76.89 -26.92
C SER A 933 0.21 77.78 -25.79
N LEU A 934 0.26 79.12 -25.98
CA LEU A 934 0.74 80.03 -24.93
C LEU A 934 -0.35 80.26 -23.88
N ALA A 935 0.08 80.57 -22.65
CA ALA A 935 -0.81 81.00 -21.57
C ALA A 935 -1.78 82.15 -21.93
N SER A 936 -1.38 83.03 -22.85
CA SER A 936 -2.19 84.15 -23.33
C SER A 936 -3.11 83.85 -24.51
N ASP A 937 -2.98 82.68 -25.13
CA ASP A 937 -3.72 82.33 -26.35
C ASP A 937 -5.11 81.78 -25.99
N ASP A 938 -6.03 81.91 -26.94
CA ASP A 938 -7.45 81.53 -26.84
C ASP A 938 -7.76 80.70 -28.10
N PRO A 939 -7.52 79.37 -28.07
CA PRO A 939 -7.55 78.52 -29.27
C PRO A 939 -8.95 78.34 -29.84
N ASP A 940 -9.97 78.33 -29.00
CA ASP A 940 -11.36 78.13 -29.40
C ASP A 940 -12.11 79.44 -29.67
N GLY A 941 -11.55 80.59 -29.25
CA GLY A 941 -12.04 81.92 -29.54
C GLY A 941 -13.22 82.35 -28.66
N ASP A 942 -13.40 81.73 -27.50
CA ASP A 942 -14.50 82.02 -26.57
C ASP A 942 -14.26 83.26 -25.69
N GLY A 943 -13.02 83.78 -25.72
CA GLY A 943 -12.57 84.96 -24.98
C GLY A 943 -11.81 84.65 -23.69
N ALA A 944 -11.68 83.40 -23.27
CA ALA A 944 -10.80 82.95 -22.20
C ALA A 944 -9.44 82.53 -22.76
N SER A 945 -8.35 82.87 -22.06
CA SER A 945 -7.03 82.37 -22.45
C SER A 945 -6.72 81.04 -21.77
N ASN A 946 -5.84 80.23 -22.35
CA ASN A 946 -5.37 78.96 -21.78
C ASN A 946 -5.02 79.04 -20.28
N TYR A 947 -4.44 80.16 -19.83
CA TYR A 947 -4.15 80.39 -18.41
C TYR A 947 -5.41 80.53 -17.56
N HIS A 948 -6.39 81.28 -18.03
CA HIS A 948 -7.67 81.42 -17.35
C HIS A 948 -8.43 80.10 -17.34
N GLU A 949 -8.32 79.32 -18.40
CA GLU A 949 -8.96 78.02 -18.50
C GLU A 949 -8.31 76.97 -17.62
N TRP A 950 -6.98 76.93 -17.55
CA TRP A 950 -6.25 76.12 -16.58
C TRP A 950 -6.65 76.47 -15.13
N GLN A 951 -6.76 77.77 -14.81
CA GLN A 951 -7.22 78.22 -13.50
C GLN A 951 -8.69 77.87 -13.22
N ALA A 952 -9.55 77.94 -14.24
CA ALA A 952 -10.96 77.60 -14.15
C ALA A 952 -11.21 76.07 -14.18
N GLY A 953 -10.25 75.29 -14.68
CA GLY A 953 -10.36 73.87 -14.97
C GLY A 953 -11.26 73.56 -16.18
N THR A 954 -11.23 74.41 -17.21
CA THR A 954 -12.02 74.29 -18.44
C THR A 954 -11.17 73.78 -19.61
N ASP A 955 -11.83 73.27 -20.66
CA ASP A 955 -11.17 72.69 -21.84
C ASP A 955 -10.85 73.77 -22.89
N PRO A 956 -9.55 74.03 -23.18
CA PRO A 956 -9.10 75.14 -24.03
C PRO A 956 -9.35 74.98 -25.53
N LEU A 957 -9.94 73.86 -25.94
CA LEU A 957 -10.29 73.59 -27.33
C LEU A 957 -11.81 73.58 -27.54
N SER A 958 -12.60 74.01 -26.56
CA SER A 958 -14.06 73.95 -26.60
C SER A 958 -14.73 75.26 -26.19
N ASP A 959 -15.26 75.99 -27.18
CA ASP A 959 -16.00 77.25 -26.98
C ASP A 959 -17.27 77.13 -26.11
N SER A 960 -17.67 75.89 -25.82
CA SER A 960 -18.78 75.56 -24.94
C SER A 960 -18.39 75.42 -23.47
N SER A 961 -17.08 75.31 -23.18
CA SER A 961 -16.48 75.10 -21.86
C SER A 961 -16.14 76.41 -21.13
N VAL A 962 -16.74 77.55 -21.48
CA VAL A 962 -16.42 78.83 -20.84
C VAL A 962 -17.01 79.00 -19.42
N PHE A 963 -16.19 79.46 -18.47
CA PHE A 963 -16.71 79.98 -17.19
C PHE A 963 -17.25 81.41 -17.38
N GLY A 964 -18.58 81.54 -17.52
CA GLY A 964 -19.23 82.82 -17.84
C GLY A 964 -20.36 83.22 -16.88
N ILE A 965 -20.40 84.52 -16.50
CA ILE A 965 -21.58 85.14 -15.89
C ILE A 965 -22.67 85.26 -16.96
N VAL A 966 -23.78 84.56 -16.76
CA VAL A 966 -24.89 84.49 -17.72
C VAL A 966 -26.02 85.50 -17.42
N GLY A 967 -25.99 86.18 -16.26
CA GLY A 967 -26.94 87.24 -15.98
C GLY A 967 -26.71 87.97 -14.67
N VAL A 968 -27.01 89.27 -14.65
CA VAL A 968 -27.05 90.10 -13.44
C VAL A 968 -28.33 90.94 -13.43
N GLY A 969 -28.99 91.08 -12.28
CA GLY A 969 -30.27 91.81 -12.22
C GLY A 969 -30.89 91.97 -10.84
N LEU A 970 -32.08 92.55 -10.80
CA LEU A 970 -32.92 92.67 -9.60
C LEU A 970 -34.13 91.73 -9.73
N GLY A 971 -34.30 90.81 -8.77
CA GLY A 971 -35.42 89.86 -8.72
C GLY A 971 -35.25 88.57 -9.54
N ALA A 972 -35.92 87.49 -9.09
CA ALA A 972 -35.94 86.17 -9.74
C ALA A 972 -36.89 86.14 -10.96
N ILE A 973 -36.62 85.31 -11.97
CA ILE A 973 -37.44 85.22 -13.19
C ILE A 973 -38.63 84.26 -12.98
N GLY A 974 -39.84 84.76 -13.20
CA GLY A 974 -41.10 84.00 -13.19
C GLY A 974 -42.17 84.76 -12.42
N GLY A 975 -42.97 85.57 -13.12
CA GLY A 975 -43.79 86.61 -12.51
C GLY A 975 -44.76 86.15 -11.42
N ASP A 976 -44.43 86.47 -10.17
CA ASP A 976 -45.29 87.15 -9.19
C ASP A 976 -44.38 87.74 -8.08
N PRO A 977 -44.57 89.00 -7.62
CA PRO A 977 -43.68 89.62 -6.65
C PRO A 977 -43.96 89.12 -5.22
N ALA A 978 -42.92 88.77 -4.47
CA ALA A 978 -43.04 88.55 -3.02
C ALA A 978 -43.38 89.88 -2.30
N PRO A 979 -44.24 89.86 -1.28
CA PRO A 979 -45.12 90.99 -0.92
C PRO A 979 -44.45 92.12 -0.11
N ASP A 980 -43.12 92.09 0.02
CA ASP A 980 -42.42 92.77 1.12
C ASP A 980 -41.33 93.77 0.64
N GLY A 981 -41.31 94.13 -0.65
CA GLY A 981 -40.56 95.29 -1.14
C GLY A 981 -39.03 95.25 -1.00
N GLY A 982 -38.41 94.07 -0.88
CA GLY A 982 -36.95 93.90 -0.83
C GLY A 982 -36.37 93.34 -2.14
N SER A 983 -35.82 94.21 -3.00
CA SER A 983 -35.15 93.84 -4.25
C SER A 983 -33.65 93.58 -4.07
N GLY A 984 -33.27 92.32 -3.82
CA GLY A 984 -31.88 91.85 -3.78
C GLY A 984 -31.22 91.82 -5.16
N PHE A 985 -29.89 91.99 -5.21
CA PHE A 985 -29.10 91.92 -6.45
C PHE A 985 -28.67 90.47 -6.71
N VAL A 986 -28.88 90.01 -7.94
CA VAL A 986 -28.69 88.61 -8.32
C VAL A 986 -27.56 88.51 -9.35
N VAL A 987 -26.67 87.54 -9.18
CA VAL A 987 -25.61 87.16 -10.15
C VAL A 987 -25.78 85.69 -10.51
N ARG A 988 -25.72 85.37 -11.81
CA ARG A 988 -25.86 84.01 -12.34
C ARG A 988 -24.66 83.61 -13.19
N TRP A 989 -24.17 82.38 -13.07
CA TRP A 989 -23.06 81.85 -13.89
C TRP A 989 -23.21 80.35 -14.17
N ARG A 990 -22.57 79.85 -15.24
CA ARG A 990 -22.55 78.41 -15.55
C ARG A 990 -21.60 77.63 -14.63
N THR A 991 -21.99 76.41 -14.25
CA THR A 991 -21.18 75.54 -13.39
C THR A 991 -20.18 74.69 -14.17
N VAL A 992 -18.99 74.53 -13.63
CA VAL A 992 -18.01 73.51 -14.02
C VAL A 992 -18.21 72.28 -13.10
N PRO A 993 -18.40 71.07 -13.65
CA PRO A 993 -18.61 69.87 -12.85
C PRO A 993 -17.50 69.62 -11.82
N GLY A 994 -17.87 69.29 -10.57
CA GLY A 994 -16.92 68.93 -9.52
C GLY A 994 -16.24 70.09 -8.77
N ARG A 995 -16.48 71.36 -9.15
CA ARG A 995 -15.88 72.54 -8.49
C ARG A 995 -16.80 73.17 -7.44
N ARG A 996 -16.21 73.76 -6.38
CA ARG A 996 -16.90 74.59 -5.38
C ARG A 996 -16.68 76.07 -5.68
N TYR A 997 -17.67 76.92 -5.38
CA TYR A 997 -17.65 78.35 -5.67
C TYR A 997 -17.83 79.19 -4.41
N PHE A 998 -17.23 80.38 -4.41
CA PHE A 998 -17.48 81.45 -3.45
C PHE A 998 -17.69 82.78 -4.17
N VAL A 999 -18.44 83.70 -3.56
CA VAL A 999 -18.68 85.04 -4.10
C VAL A 999 -18.08 86.07 -3.16
N GLU A 1000 -17.30 86.99 -3.72
CA GLU A 1000 -16.75 88.12 -2.99
C GLU A 1000 -17.33 89.43 -3.51
N ALA A 1001 -17.44 90.42 -2.64
CA ALA A 1001 -17.82 91.78 -3.01
C ALA A 1001 -16.80 92.81 -2.54
N ALA A 1002 -16.71 93.91 -3.28
CA ALA A 1002 -15.92 95.09 -2.93
C ALA A 1002 -16.71 96.37 -3.26
N THR A 1003 -16.55 97.44 -2.48
CA THR A 1003 -17.21 98.74 -2.75
C THR A 1003 -16.49 99.57 -3.82
N VAL A 1004 -15.23 99.24 -4.12
CA VAL A 1004 -14.43 99.79 -5.23
C VAL A 1004 -13.61 98.66 -5.87
N LEU A 1005 -13.48 98.65 -7.20
CA LEU A 1005 -12.92 97.52 -7.95
C LEU A 1005 -11.48 97.13 -7.55
N ALA A 1006 -10.67 98.09 -7.10
CA ALA A 1006 -9.29 97.88 -6.63
C ALA A 1006 -9.16 97.76 -5.10
N GLY A 1007 -10.28 97.64 -4.38
CA GLY A 1007 -10.33 97.51 -2.92
C GLY A 1007 -10.17 96.05 -2.44
N PRO A 1008 -10.18 95.83 -1.12
CA PRO A 1008 -10.21 94.48 -0.56
C PRO A 1008 -11.53 93.80 -0.94
N TRP A 1009 -11.42 92.60 -1.51
CA TRP A 1009 -12.55 91.72 -1.80
C TRP A 1009 -12.85 90.88 -0.57
N ILE A 1010 -14.11 90.83 -0.17
CA ILE A 1010 -14.55 90.12 1.04
C ILE A 1010 -15.59 89.09 0.63
N ASN A 1011 -15.43 87.85 1.10
CA ASN A 1011 -16.45 86.82 0.94
C ASN A 1011 -17.79 87.28 1.50
N VAL A 1012 -18.80 87.32 0.64
CA VAL A 1012 -20.14 87.74 1.01
C VAL A 1012 -21.06 86.53 1.12
N SER A 1013 -21.80 86.48 2.22
CA SER A 1013 -22.82 85.47 2.45
C SER A 1013 -24.05 85.78 1.60
N GLY A 1014 -24.59 84.78 0.91
CA GLY A 1014 -25.84 84.89 0.18
C GLY A 1014 -26.43 83.52 -0.09
N VAL A 1015 -27.63 83.49 -0.66
CA VAL A 1015 -28.30 82.22 -0.99
C VAL A 1015 -27.85 81.80 -2.38
N LEU A 1016 -27.26 80.60 -2.47
CA LEU A 1016 -26.83 79.97 -3.71
C LEU A 1016 -27.86 78.92 -4.13
N GLN A 1017 -28.40 79.02 -5.34
CA GLN A 1017 -29.40 78.10 -5.87
C GLN A 1017 -29.00 77.62 -7.26
N ALA A 1018 -29.10 76.31 -7.51
CA ALA A 1018 -28.88 75.73 -8.83
C ALA A 1018 -30.17 75.75 -9.67
N ILE A 1019 -30.06 76.21 -10.92
CA ILE A 1019 -31.13 76.24 -11.92
C ILE A 1019 -30.57 75.64 -13.21
N GLY A 1020 -30.68 74.31 -13.35
CA GLY A 1020 -30.01 73.59 -14.43
C GLY A 1020 -28.48 73.66 -14.28
N GLU A 1021 -27.78 73.98 -15.37
CA GLU A 1021 -26.31 74.15 -15.41
C GLU A 1021 -25.85 75.54 -14.97
N VAL A 1022 -26.74 76.35 -14.39
CA VAL A 1022 -26.47 77.72 -13.92
C VAL A 1022 -26.68 77.81 -12.41
N LEU A 1023 -25.71 78.39 -11.70
CA LEU A 1023 -25.87 78.81 -10.30
C LEU A 1023 -26.32 80.27 -10.25
N GLU A 1024 -27.30 80.53 -9.39
CA GLU A 1024 -27.80 81.86 -9.04
C GLU A 1024 -27.39 82.18 -7.59
N TRP A 1025 -26.75 83.33 -7.40
CA TRP A 1025 -26.44 83.89 -6.08
C TRP A 1025 -27.18 85.21 -5.88
N THR A 1026 -27.87 85.35 -4.75
CA THR A 1026 -28.61 86.59 -4.40
C THR A 1026 -27.98 87.28 -3.19
N ASP A 1027 -27.61 88.56 -3.34
CA ASP A 1027 -27.21 89.45 -2.24
C ASP A 1027 -28.48 90.03 -1.55
N PRO A 1028 -28.77 89.68 -0.29
CA PRO A 1028 -29.88 90.24 0.46
C PRO A 1028 -29.66 91.71 0.88
N ALA A 1029 -28.44 92.26 0.78
CA ALA A 1029 -28.06 93.59 1.26
C ALA A 1029 -27.85 94.62 0.14
N ALA A 1030 -28.71 94.62 -0.88
CA ALA A 1030 -28.59 95.38 -2.14
C ALA A 1030 -28.82 96.92 -2.06
N GLY A 1031 -28.50 97.56 -0.94
CA GLY A 1031 -28.67 99.00 -0.72
C GLY A 1031 -27.49 99.89 -1.17
N GLU A 1032 -26.32 99.32 -1.46
CA GLU A 1032 -25.09 100.06 -1.81
C GLU A 1032 -24.45 99.54 -3.10
N ARG A 1033 -23.80 100.42 -3.88
CA ARG A 1033 -23.08 100.02 -5.11
C ARG A 1033 -21.84 99.18 -4.75
N ARG A 1034 -21.80 97.94 -5.22
CA ARG A 1034 -20.70 96.99 -5.02
C ARG A 1034 -20.30 96.35 -6.35
N PHE A 1035 -19.06 95.89 -6.42
CA PHE A 1035 -18.54 94.99 -7.44
C PHE A 1035 -18.54 93.57 -6.87
N TYR A 1036 -18.87 92.57 -7.70
CA TYR A 1036 -18.88 91.17 -7.31
C TYR A 1036 -17.94 90.36 -8.20
N ARG A 1037 -17.30 89.34 -7.65
CA ARG A 1037 -16.57 88.32 -8.41
C ARG A 1037 -16.85 86.94 -7.83
N ILE A 1038 -16.77 85.93 -8.68
CA ILE A 1038 -16.95 84.52 -8.30
C ILE A 1038 -15.59 83.85 -8.42
N GLY A 1039 -15.19 83.13 -7.37
CA GLY A 1039 -13.94 82.37 -7.33
C GLY A 1039 -14.17 80.89 -7.07
N THR A 1040 -13.19 80.08 -7.45
CA THR A 1040 -13.04 78.68 -7.04
C THR A 1040 -11.87 78.60 -6.05
N PRO A 1041 -11.93 77.78 -4.99
CA PRO A 1041 -10.75 77.51 -4.17
C PRO A 1041 -9.69 76.80 -5.03
N VAL A 1042 -8.45 77.28 -4.98
CA VAL A 1042 -7.29 76.51 -5.44
C VAL A 1042 -6.99 75.53 -4.30
N GLU A 1043 -7.17 74.22 -4.50
CA GLU A 1043 -6.78 73.23 -3.50
C GLU A 1043 -5.24 73.14 -3.42
N GLU A 1044 -4.72 72.97 -2.19
CA GLU A 1044 -3.30 72.82 -1.84
C GLU A 1044 -2.70 71.48 -2.28
#